data_AF-A0A937M688-F1
#
_entry.id   AF-A0A937M688-F1
#
_cell.length_a   1.000
_cell.length_b   1.000
_cell.length_c   1.000
_cell.angle_alpha   90.00
_cell.angle_beta   90.00
_cell.angle_gamma   90.00
#
_symmetry.space_group_name_H-M   'P 1'
#
loop_
_entity.id
_entity.type
_entity.pdbx_description
1 polymer ?
#
loop_
_entity_poly.entity_id
_entity_poly.type
_entity_poly.pdbx_seq_one_letter_code
_entity_poly.pdbx_strand_id
1 'polypeptide(L)'
;MTSVAGQQRVESQSENFLGQFEPTQIGHPSFVSPHASPIAVNNNLVFVANTPADTVDVIDSQTRDVIARVDVGVDPVSIARRPDGKEVWVSNHISDSVSVIDTDESSQTFLNVIATVQEFDTARKATSFDEPMGIAFASNEKAYVALSSNNQIAVVDVASREVTKRLNITAQDPREIVVRDGKLYVIPFESNNQTQLSGGAAEDIDGDLVTFDIFEHSIRNNSKLSLGHVIDVIKHPDMPDRDLYVFDTETDELIETVDTLGTLLYGMTVDSQGRVFIAQTDARNDANGRAGTEKHGLAEMENRAFLNRITRVDLGGSGAQEPSFFDLDPLPPQQPDPADALATPYGIKISEDDSTLFVSAAGSDKLITIDADTGEVLGRVAVDATPRGVALISASDGSPTQAWVLNAVENTVSLVDVSTTSNPRLIDTVVLEDPTQPVVKRGRKAFETAMASTTGTFSCASCHPDGHTDQLVWVLATPIVTRGDQIQPRITMPIRGLRDTEPYHWDGIPGDPYGGVNAANADGHVPPNSDINDPTTSTLDLINGGLASTMHWVGKTNTNDEGKLGMLTAAERDDMSVFLLSVPYPPAQRRPYDNVQSDRAKEGFRLFHIEGNGGGRAGVCGDCHRLPHLVSTNHPTIGMDTPTWRGAYDRFLILPQGRINLVTLQPFAELAEQGIPERELWRRTWAQREAFDPVWDMVEEHSTGYSGAFARQATLNQASLAKPITLDIVNALEQSAREEAIILAVSGVMIDGNYAQAISLRFDGQEYVSSIGSHTQEELVALTREGKFIGTFTGHHGVNTGFDHPQPALWTLSPIHEQSGPQEFPNIHSEQLSMTLSGRHVDVDAHIIVNGRRMDGTIKLLEEEMISVELAERPPLGLHLLQLQTRGGLISNDFIFNVTAEAVPKRAPTLGEIVNDNGWENLLGDWIDVSTRGEFQVSLNWKIKNQLLEMSFTQQAGATIASINIDPSSGEIVHFGINPLGASITGTWNFAIKEGPRFDGKFLSAEGAEGELSIQMVPQENDALLFKIAQSNISMIRK
;
A
#
# COMPACT_ATOMS: atom_id res chain seq x y z
N MET A 1 58.94 -16.78 43.49
CA MET A 1 59.66 -15.74 42.75
C MET A 1 60.28 -16.36 41.51
N THR A 2 59.63 -16.21 40.36
CA THR A 2 60.19 -16.00 39.00
C THR A 2 59.03 -15.94 38.01
N SER A 3 59.10 -14.94 37.14
CA SER A 3 58.14 -14.41 36.16
C SER A 3 57.85 -15.32 34.96
N VAL A 4 56.67 -15.18 34.33
CA VAL A 4 56.49 -15.01 32.87
C VAL A 4 55.22 -14.17 32.61
N ALA A 5 55.35 -13.23 31.66
CA ALA A 5 54.40 -12.41 30.87
C ALA A 5 52.88 -12.58 31.10
N GLY A 6 52.05 -11.54 31.14
CA GLY A 6 52.08 -10.31 30.36
C GLY A 6 50.93 -10.33 29.34
N GLN A 7 49.69 -10.38 29.83
CA GLN A 7 48.47 -10.26 29.03
C GLN A 7 47.89 -8.87 29.34
N GLN A 8 48.10 -7.93 28.43
CA GLN A 8 47.47 -6.62 28.49
C GLN A 8 45.96 -6.81 28.28
N ARG A 9 45.22 -6.47 29.33
CA ARG A 9 43.78 -6.24 29.33
C ARG A 9 43.46 -5.24 28.22
N VAL A 10 42.68 -5.66 27.23
CA VAL A 10 41.97 -4.73 26.33
C VAL A 10 40.87 -4.12 27.20
N GLU A 11 41.06 -2.86 27.60
CA GLU A 11 40.01 -2.06 28.21
C GLU A 11 38.96 -1.74 27.15
N SER A 12 37.69 -1.86 27.55
CA SER A 12 36.47 -1.64 26.77
C SER A 12 36.49 -0.33 25.97
N GLN A 13 36.50 -0.43 24.65
CA GLN A 13 36.31 0.68 23.71
C GLN A 13 34.82 1.00 23.48
N SER A 14 34.00 1.07 24.53
CA SER A 14 32.56 1.30 24.39
C SER A 14 32.11 2.76 24.56
N GLU A 15 33.02 3.72 24.76
CA GLU A 15 32.66 5.14 24.83
C GLU A 15 33.78 6.00 24.23
N ASN A 16 33.62 6.41 22.97
CA ASN A 16 34.21 7.56 22.25
C ASN A 16 34.59 7.21 20.79
N PHE A 17 33.60 7.08 19.91
CA PHE A 17 33.81 7.25 18.47
C PHE A 17 33.90 8.76 18.15
N LEU A 18 35.08 9.34 18.32
CA LEU A 18 35.39 10.71 17.91
C LEU A 18 35.33 10.81 16.38
N GLY A 19 34.21 11.29 15.83
CA GLY A 19 34.05 11.51 14.38
C GLY A 19 32.62 11.51 13.84
N GLN A 20 31.60 11.23 14.66
CA GLN A 20 30.25 10.99 14.16
C GLN A 20 29.48 12.30 13.92
N PHE A 21 28.71 12.33 12.82
CA PHE A 21 27.51 13.15 12.71
C PHE A 21 26.43 12.53 13.60
N GLU A 22 25.68 13.34 14.36
CA GLU A 22 24.56 12.87 15.17
C GLU A 22 23.36 12.57 14.26
N PRO A 23 22.90 11.31 14.11
CA PRO A 23 21.81 10.92 13.19
C PRO A 23 20.43 11.50 13.54
N THR A 24 20.32 12.33 14.58
CA THR A 24 19.06 12.81 15.18
C THR A 24 18.16 13.63 14.24
N GLN A 25 18.56 13.83 12.99
CA GLN A 25 17.76 14.53 11.97
C GLN A 25 17.24 13.60 10.86
N ILE A 26 17.64 12.33 10.84
CA ILE A 26 17.10 11.32 9.94
C ILE A 26 15.80 10.79 10.53
N GLY A 27 14.75 10.69 9.71
CA GLY A 27 13.51 10.04 10.12
C GLY A 27 13.52 8.55 9.78
N HIS A 28 12.71 7.77 10.49
CA HIS A 28 12.57 6.31 10.30
C HIS A 28 11.08 5.93 10.18
N PRO A 29 10.49 5.99 8.98
CA PRO A 29 9.08 5.67 8.76
C PRO A 29 8.90 4.17 8.89
N SER A 30 7.82 3.74 9.53
CA SER A 30 7.53 2.31 9.68
C SER A 30 6.83 1.77 8.43
N PHE A 31 7.58 1.34 7.41
CA PHE A 31 7.03 0.69 6.21
C PHE A 31 6.51 -0.72 6.43
N VAL A 32 6.72 -1.29 7.63
CA VAL A 32 6.35 -2.66 8.02
C VAL A 32 6.86 -3.71 7.03
N SER A 33 8.09 -3.51 6.52
CA SER A 33 8.74 -4.41 5.56
C SER A 33 8.80 -5.87 6.05
N PRO A 34 8.66 -6.86 5.14
CA PRO A 34 8.70 -8.28 5.47
C PRO A 34 10.12 -8.74 5.84
N HIS A 35 10.25 -9.90 6.49
CA HIS A 35 11.54 -10.53 6.79
C HIS A 35 11.66 -11.90 6.12
N ALA A 36 12.87 -12.26 5.69
CA ALA A 36 13.18 -13.55 5.10
C ALA A 36 14.08 -14.36 6.06
N SER A 37 15.37 -14.01 6.12
CA SER A 37 16.34 -14.53 7.10
C SER A 37 17.06 -13.36 7.78
N PRO A 38 16.44 -12.66 8.75
CA PRO A 38 16.93 -11.37 9.28
C PRO A 38 18.05 -11.51 10.33
N ILE A 39 18.50 -12.72 10.65
CA ILE A 39 19.54 -13.00 11.63
C ILE A 39 20.44 -14.13 11.15
N ALA A 40 21.76 -13.98 11.31
CA ALA A 40 22.73 -14.98 10.92
C ALA A 40 23.93 -15.03 11.87
N VAL A 41 24.60 -16.18 11.96
CA VAL A 41 25.84 -16.33 12.73
C VAL A 41 27.03 -16.45 11.78
N ASN A 42 28.08 -15.69 12.04
CA ASN A 42 29.38 -15.81 11.37
C ASN A 42 30.52 -15.63 12.38
N ASN A 43 31.40 -16.62 12.50
CA ASN A 43 32.59 -16.57 13.39
C ASN A 43 32.32 -16.07 14.83
N ASN A 44 31.35 -16.67 15.54
CA ASN A 44 30.88 -16.26 16.88
C ASN A 44 30.22 -14.87 16.98
N LEU A 45 29.98 -14.20 15.87
CA LEU A 45 29.22 -12.97 15.81
C LEU A 45 27.81 -13.26 15.28
N VAL A 46 26.82 -12.67 15.93
CA VAL A 46 25.43 -12.72 15.51
C VAL A 46 25.11 -11.40 14.82
N PHE A 47 24.82 -11.46 13.53
CA PHE A 47 24.44 -10.33 12.70
C PHE A 47 22.92 -10.26 12.64
N VAL A 48 22.36 -9.10 12.94
CA VAL A 48 20.93 -8.89 13.11
C VAL A 48 20.49 -7.69 12.28
N ALA A 49 19.51 -7.87 11.40
CA ALA A 49 18.92 -6.79 10.64
C ALA A 49 18.02 -5.98 11.57
N ASN A 50 18.46 -4.79 11.96
CA ASN A 50 17.68 -3.87 12.76
C ASN A 50 16.89 -2.94 11.85
N THR A 51 15.80 -3.46 11.28
CA THR A 51 14.99 -2.78 10.25
C THR A 51 14.62 -1.35 10.64
N PRO A 52 14.08 -1.08 11.86
CA PRO A 52 13.64 0.28 12.19
C PRO A 52 14.77 1.31 12.29
N ALA A 53 16.02 0.87 12.47
CA ALA A 53 17.17 1.77 12.61
C ALA A 53 18.05 1.84 11.35
N ASP A 54 17.70 1.12 10.27
CA ASP A 54 18.50 1.05 9.04
C ASP A 54 19.93 0.50 9.24
N THR A 55 20.12 -0.37 10.25
CA THR A 55 21.43 -0.92 10.62
C THR A 55 21.49 -2.44 10.64
N VAL A 56 22.72 -2.97 10.58
CA VAL A 56 23.02 -4.32 11.07
C VAL A 56 23.74 -4.23 12.41
N ASP A 57 23.11 -4.82 13.42
CA ASP A 57 23.66 -4.95 14.76
C ASP A 57 24.49 -6.23 14.84
N VAL A 58 25.70 -6.11 15.39
CA VAL A 58 26.65 -7.22 15.53
C VAL A 58 26.84 -7.52 17.01
N ILE A 59 26.37 -8.68 17.44
CA ILE A 59 26.45 -9.14 18.82
C ILE A 59 27.55 -10.18 18.94
N ASP A 60 28.45 -10.03 19.91
CA ASP A 60 29.38 -11.09 20.26
C ASP A 60 28.64 -12.17 21.06
N SER A 61 28.58 -13.40 20.52
CA SER A 61 27.79 -14.49 21.13
C SER A 61 28.25 -14.94 22.51
N GLN A 62 29.49 -14.61 22.93
CA GLN A 62 30.04 -15.04 24.21
C GLN A 62 29.74 -14.03 25.31
N THR A 63 30.00 -12.75 25.02
CA THR A 63 29.80 -11.62 25.93
C THR A 63 28.37 -11.12 25.92
N ARG A 64 27.66 -11.30 24.79
CA ARG A 64 26.30 -10.82 24.49
C ARG A 64 26.20 -9.31 24.33
N ASP A 65 27.35 -8.66 24.17
CA ASP A 65 27.41 -7.22 23.93
C ASP A 65 27.22 -6.94 22.44
N VAL A 66 26.48 -5.87 22.12
CA VAL A 66 26.49 -5.29 20.77
C VAL A 66 27.85 -4.62 20.57
N ILE A 67 28.70 -5.20 19.72
CA ILE A 67 30.08 -4.74 19.51
C ILE A 67 30.21 -3.77 18.32
N ALA A 68 29.24 -3.78 17.40
CA ALA A 68 29.16 -2.87 16.28
C ALA A 68 27.72 -2.65 15.84
N ARG A 69 27.46 -1.46 15.29
CA ARG A 69 26.26 -1.10 14.56
C ARG A 69 26.71 -0.57 13.21
N VAL A 70 26.35 -1.28 12.14
CA VAL A 70 26.80 -1.00 10.78
C VAL A 70 25.66 -0.36 10.01
N ASP A 71 25.82 0.89 9.60
CA ASP A 71 24.86 1.58 8.73
C ASP A 71 24.79 0.86 7.38
N VAL A 72 23.58 0.47 6.98
CA VAL A 72 23.32 -0.19 5.69
C VAL A 72 22.34 0.65 4.88
N GLY A 73 21.51 0.03 4.03
CA GLY A 73 20.41 0.73 3.38
C GLY A 73 19.18 0.78 4.28
N VAL A 74 18.19 1.55 3.83
CA VAL A 74 16.88 1.69 4.48
C VAL A 74 16.14 0.36 4.48
N ASP A 75 15.54 0.03 5.63
CA ASP A 75 14.80 -1.19 5.92
C ASP A 75 15.56 -2.49 5.55
N PRO A 76 16.64 -2.85 6.28
CA PRO A 76 17.30 -4.14 6.11
C PRO A 76 16.40 -5.29 6.60
N VAL A 77 16.32 -6.37 5.83
CA VAL A 77 15.31 -7.45 6.04
C VAL A 77 15.86 -8.87 5.98
N SER A 78 17.06 -9.06 5.46
CA SER A 78 17.66 -10.38 5.22
C SER A 78 19.17 -10.31 5.31
N ILE A 79 19.78 -11.34 5.87
CA ILE A 79 21.23 -11.46 6.07
C ILE A 79 21.69 -12.83 5.57
N ALA A 80 22.68 -12.84 4.68
CA ALA A 80 23.32 -14.06 4.21
C ALA A 80 24.83 -13.98 4.35
N ARG A 81 25.42 -15.05 4.90
CA ARG A 81 26.86 -15.21 5.04
C ARG A 81 27.42 -15.83 3.76
N ARG A 82 28.47 -15.25 3.19
CA ARG A 82 29.25 -15.87 2.11
C ARG A 82 29.90 -17.18 2.60
N PRO A 83 30.00 -18.26 1.80
CA PRO A 83 30.45 -19.56 2.31
C PRO A 83 31.81 -19.57 3.02
N ASP A 84 32.74 -18.71 2.62
CA ASP A 84 34.05 -18.57 3.28
C ASP A 84 34.07 -17.67 4.54
N GLY A 85 32.92 -17.09 4.92
CA GLY A 85 32.75 -16.26 6.11
C GLY A 85 33.38 -14.87 6.02
N LYS A 86 33.87 -14.44 4.85
CA LYS A 86 34.55 -13.16 4.67
C LYS A 86 33.63 -11.99 4.36
N GLU A 87 32.39 -12.28 3.97
CA GLU A 87 31.39 -11.27 3.70
C GLU A 87 30.05 -11.68 4.28
N VAL A 88 29.31 -10.68 4.72
CA VAL A 88 27.88 -10.79 5.02
C VAL A 88 27.14 -9.83 4.10
N TRP A 89 26.15 -10.33 3.38
CA TRP A 89 25.31 -9.54 2.48
C TRP A 89 23.96 -9.29 3.15
N VAL A 90 23.44 -8.07 2.95
CA VAL A 90 22.24 -7.58 3.62
C VAL A 90 21.29 -7.00 2.59
N SER A 91 20.08 -7.56 2.45
CA SER A 91 19.06 -6.96 1.58
C SER A 91 18.42 -5.77 2.28
N ASN A 92 18.42 -4.62 1.60
CA ASN A 92 17.79 -3.39 2.04
C ASN A 92 16.54 -3.17 1.19
N HIS A 93 15.38 -3.52 1.76
CA HIS A 93 14.12 -3.64 1.03
C HIS A 93 13.73 -2.34 0.33
N ILE A 94 13.77 -1.22 1.05
CA ILE A 94 13.32 0.08 0.53
C ILE A 94 14.42 0.78 -0.31
N SER A 95 15.69 0.42 -0.10
CA SER A 95 16.79 1.01 -0.89
C SER A 95 16.97 0.37 -2.27
N ASP A 96 16.29 -0.75 -2.53
CA ASP A 96 16.44 -1.56 -3.73
C ASP A 96 17.90 -1.98 -3.98
N SER A 97 18.55 -2.41 -2.90
CA SER A 97 19.97 -2.69 -2.88
C SER A 97 20.33 -3.82 -1.90
N VAL A 98 21.54 -4.37 -2.06
CA VAL A 98 22.17 -5.25 -1.08
C VAL A 98 23.49 -4.64 -0.61
N SER A 99 23.65 -4.44 0.69
CA SER A 99 24.90 -4.00 1.31
C SER A 99 25.83 -5.19 1.52
N VAL A 100 27.11 -5.02 1.20
CA VAL A 100 28.16 -6.04 1.43
C VAL A 100 29.04 -5.59 2.58
N ILE A 101 28.96 -6.27 3.71
CA ILE A 101 29.77 -6.03 4.92
C ILE A 101 30.98 -6.97 4.90
N ASP A 102 32.16 -6.41 5.14
CA ASP A 102 33.39 -7.16 5.31
C ASP A 102 33.45 -7.81 6.70
N THR A 103 33.66 -9.12 6.74
CA THR A 103 33.75 -9.91 7.97
C THR A 103 35.06 -10.69 8.07
N ASP A 104 36.06 -10.37 7.25
CA ASP A 104 37.42 -10.88 7.43
C ASP A 104 38.10 -10.09 8.56
N GLU A 105 38.30 -10.71 9.73
CA GLU A 105 38.96 -10.10 10.90
C GLU A 105 40.37 -9.58 10.61
N SER A 106 41.03 -10.07 9.54
CA SER A 106 42.34 -9.60 9.13
C SER A 106 42.29 -8.36 8.23
N SER A 107 41.10 -8.00 7.76
CA SER A 107 40.87 -6.86 6.88
C SER A 107 40.80 -5.54 7.66
N GLN A 108 41.25 -4.47 7.01
CA GLN A 108 41.19 -3.12 7.56
C GLN A 108 39.74 -2.59 7.62
N THR A 109 38.85 -3.12 6.79
CA THR A 109 37.45 -2.70 6.68
C THR A 109 36.49 -3.60 7.44
N PHE A 110 37.00 -4.45 8.34
CA PHE A 110 36.20 -5.33 9.18
C PHE A 110 35.00 -4.61 9.81
N LEU A 111 33.80 -5.17 9.66
CA LEU A 111 32.51 -4.62 10.08
C LEU A 111 32.14 -3.27 9.45
N ASN A 112 32.58 -3.02 8.20
CA ASN A 112 32.14 -1.89 7.40
C ASN A 112 31.54 -2.36 6.06
N VAL A 113 30.64 -1.56 5.50
CA VAL A 113 30.13 -1.76 4.14
C VAL A 113 31.23 -1.44 3.13
N ILE A 114 31.53 -2.40 2.26
CA ILE A 114 32.59 -2.28 1.24
C ILE A 114 32.05 -2.16 -0.20
N ALA A 115 30.79 -2.54 -0.42
CA ALA A 115 30.11 -2.47 -1.71
C ALA A 115 28.58 -2.48 -1.55
N THR A 116 27.90 -2.08 -2.62
CA THR A 116 26.46 -2.24 -2.80
C THR A 116 26.20 -3.01 -4.10
N VAL A 117 25.35 -4.04 -4.06
CA VAL A 117 24.81 -4.71 -5.25
C VAL A 117 23.45 -4.08 -5.55
N GLN A 118 23.26 -3.61 -6.78
CA GLN A 118 22.04 -2.95 -7.25
C GLN A 118 22.08 -2.85 -8.77
N GLU A 119 20.94 -2.61 -9.41
CA GLU A 119 20.82 -2.45 -10.86
C GLU A 119 19.83 -1.33 -11.20
N PHE A 120 20.15 -0.53 -12.22
CA PHE A 120 19.32 0.59 -12.66
C PHE A 120 19.07 0.54 -14.16
N ASP A 121 17.84 0.87 -14.56
CA ASP A 121 17.55 1.30 -15.92
C ASP A 121 18.08 2.72 -16.12
N THR A 122 19.23 2.84 -16.78
CA THR A 122 19.89 4.14 -17.02
C THR A 122 19.07 5.11 -17.88
N ALA A 123 18.14 4.63 -18.71
CA ALA A 123 17.28 5.50 -19.52
C ALA A 123 16.15 6.10 -18.70
N ARG A 124 15.59 5.31 -17.78
CA ARG A 124 14.56 5.76 -16.83
C ARG A 124 15.14 6.41 -15.57
N LYS A 125 16.43 6.19 -15.29
CA LYS A 125 17.07 6.52 -14.01
C LYS A 125 16.32 5.92 -12.81
N ALA A 126 15.80 4.71 -12.97
CA ALA A 126 15.01 4.02 -11.97
C ALA A 126 15.65 2.67 -11.64
N THR A 127 15.40 2.14 -10.45
CA THR A 127 15.89 0.82 -10.08
C THR A 127 15.26 -0.27 -10.97
N SER A 128 16.00 -1.33 -11.25
CA SER A 128 15.50 -2.62 -11.73
C SER A 128 15.69 -3.74 -10.71
N PHE A 129 16.16 -3.39 -9.52
CA PHE A 129 16.50 -4.28 -8.42
C PHE A 129 15.54 -4.10 -7.23
N ASP A 130 14.27 -3.89 -7.57
CA ASP A 130 13.22 -3.45 -6.66
C ASP A 130 12.83 -4.54 -5.64
N GLU A 131 12.70 -4.13 -4.38
CA GLU A 131 12.36 -4.94 -3.19
C GLU A 131 13.18 -6.25 -3.03
N PRO A 132 14.51 -6.17 -2.81
CA PRO A 132 15.33 -7.36 -2.57
C PRO A 132 15.00 -8.02 -1.22
N MET A 133 14.88 -9.36 -1.22
CA MET A 133 14.47 -10.20 -0.09
C MET A 133 15.53 -11.22 0.30
N GLY A 134 15.26 -12.53 0.18
CA GLY A 134 16.20 -13.59 0.50
C GLY A 134 17.47 -13.53 -0.34
N ILE A 135 18.60 -13.89 0.27
CA ILE A 135 19.90 -14.03 -0.40
C ILE A 135 20.40 -15.44 -0.16
N ALA A 136 20.87 -16.13 -1.21
CA ALA A 136 21.48 -17.44 -1.07
C ALA A 136 22.75 -17.55 -1.94
N PHE A 137 23.82 -18.07 -1.37
CA PHE A 137 25.07 -18.30 -2.10
C PHE A 137 25.10 -19.71 -2.67
N ALA A 138 25.32 -19.84 -3.98
CA ALA A 138 25.69 -21.12 -4.60
C ALA A 138 27.15 -21.48 -4.34
N SER A 139 28.02 -20.46 -4.32
CA SER A 139 29.44 -20.60 -4.03
C SER A 139 30.02 -19.26 -3.58
N ASN A 140 31.34 -19.15 -3.47
CA ASN A 140 31.99 -17.85 -3.23
C ASN A 140 31.99 -16.94 -4.47
N GLU A 141 31.53 -17.44 -5.62
CA GLU A 141 31.55 -16.77 -6.91
C GLU A 141 30.15 -16.39 -7.39
N LYS A 142 29.10 -17.07 -6.89
CA LYS A 142 27.72 -16.91 -7.36
C LYS A 142 26.73 -16.82 -6.20
N ALA A 143 25.86 -15.82 -6.26
CA ALA A 143 24.75 -15.61 -5.34
C ALA A 143 23.43 -15.41 -6.07
N TYR A 144 22.34 -15.62 -5.36
CA TYR A 144 20.98 -15.34 -5.78
C TYR A 144 20.36 -14.31 -4.83
N VAL A 145 19.56 -13.40 -5.37
CA VAL A 145 18.78 -12.43 -4.60
C VAL A 145 17.35 -12.47 -5.10
N ALA A 146 16.39 -12.73 -4.21
CA ALA A 146 14.98 -12.63 -4.55
C ALA A 146 14.60 -11.16 -4.73
N LEU A 147 13.96 -10.83 -5.84
CA LEU A 147 13.40 -9.51 -6.14
C LEU A 147 11.90 -9.67 -6.12
N SER A 148 11.36 -9.51 -4.91
CA SER A 148 9.98 -9.88 -4.63
C SER A 148 9.05 -9.08 -5.52
N SER A 149 9.42 -7.82 -5.81
CA SER A 149 8.51 -6.94 -6.51
C SER A 149 8.21 -7.30 -7.96
N ASN A 150 9.15 -8.00 -8.58
CA ASN A 150 9.17 -8.30 -9.99
C ASN A 150 8.90 -9.77 -10.26
N ASN A 151 8.59 -10.56 -9.23
CA ASN A 151 8.45 -12.02 -9.30
C ASN A 151 9.69 -12.68 -9.95
N GLN A 152 10.87 -12.27 -9.49
CA GLN A 152 12.14 -12.68 -10.10
C GLN A 152 13.22 -13.02 -9.08
N ILE A 153 14.19 -13.84 -9.50
CA ILE A 153 15.45 -14.04 -8.78
C ILE A 153 16.59 -13.48 -9.62
N ALA A 154 17.37 -12.56 -9.07
CA ALA A 154 18.60 -12.07 -9.67
C ALA A 154 19.74 -13.04 -9.38
N VAL A 155 20.49 -13.41 -10.43
CA VAL A 155 21.73 -14.18 -10.33
C VAL A 155 22.90 -13.21 -10.35
N VAL A 156 23.66 -13.16 -9.27
CA VAL A 156 24.72 -12.17 -9.04
C VAL A 156 26.09 -12.84 -9.11
N ASP A 157 26.99 -12.27 -9.91
CA ASP A 157 28.42 -12.58 -9.84
C ASP A 157 29.04 -11.86 -8.63
N VAL A 158 29.55 -12.64 -7.69
CA VAL A 158 30.01 -12.14 -6.38
C VAL A 158 31.22 -11.22 -6.52
N ALA A 159 32.10 -11.47 -7.49
CA ALA A 159 33.33 -10.69 -7.65
C ALA A 159 33.05 -9.28 -8.23
N SER A 160 32.27 -9.22 -9.30
CA SER A 160 31.92 -7.98 -10.01
C SER A 160 30.78 -7.19 -9.37
N ARG A 161 29.99 -7.85 -8.51
CA ARG A 161 28.77 -7.29 -7.87
C ARG A 161 27.68 -6.96 -8.90
N GLU A 162 27.62 -7.72 -9.99
CA GLU A 162 26.69 -7.47 -11.10
C GLU A 162 25.68 -8.60 -11.25
N VAL A 163 24.44 -8.22 -11.60
CA VAL A 163 23.41 -9.17 -12.02
C VAL A 163 23.79 -9.69 -13.41
N THR A 164 23.88 -10.99 -13.55
CA THR A 164 24.29 -11.69 -14.79
C THR A 164 23.11 -12.35 -15.50
N LYS A 165 22.07 -12.72 -14.73
CA LYS A 165 20.87 -13.41 -15.21
C LYS A 165 19.69 -13.11 -14.27
N ARG A 166 18.47 -13.27 -14.77
CA ARG A 166 17.23 -13.27 -13.98
C ARG A 166 16.45 -14.56 -14.22
N LEU A 167 15.92 -15.14 -13.15
CA LEU A 167 15.01 -16.28 -13.18
C LEU A 167 13.60 -15.75 -12.94
N ASN A 168 12.63 -16.16 -13.75
CA ASN A 168 11.24 -15.77 -13.58
C ASN A 168 10.54 -16.76 -12.63
N ILE A 169 9.74 -16.23 -11.72
CA ILE A 169 8.89 -16.99 -10.81
C ILE A 169 7.43 -16.72 -11.22
N THR A 170 6.69 -17.76 -11.59
CA THR A 170 5.28 -17.66 -12.03
C THR A 170 4.31 -17.72 -10.86
N ALA A 171 4.66 -17.02 -9.79
CA ALA A 171 3.92 -16.83 -8.54
C ALA A 171 4.37 -15.50 -7.92
N GLN A 172 3.58 -14.93 -7.01
CA GLN A 172 3.79 -13.57 -6.54
C GLN A 172 4.69 -13.50 -5.30
N ASP A 173 5.53 -12.47 -5.27
CA ASP A 173 6.32 -12.07 -4.12
C ASP A 173 7.30 -13.18 -3.62
N PRO A 174 8.27 -13.64 -4.45
CA PRO A 174 9.34 -14.54 -4.00
C PRO A 174 10.13 -13.90 -2.85
N ARG A 175 10.13 -14.55 -1.67
CA ARG A 175 10.79 -14.03 -0.46
C ARG A 175 11.95 -14.89 -0.01
N GLU A 176 11.67 -16.08 0.51
CA GLU A 176 12.71 -16.95 1.10
C GLU A 176 13.34 -17.83 0.03
N ILE A 177 14.67 -17.85 0.03
CA ILE A 177 15.48 -18.68 -0.85
C ILE A 177 16.60 -19.36 -0.09
N VAL A 178 16.88 -20.62 -0.42
CA VAL A 178 17.94 -21.42 0.21
C VAL A 178 18.72 -22.15 -0.87
N VAL A 179 20.05 -22.20 -0.73
CA VAL A 179 20.86 -23.12 -1.53
C VAL A 179 21.32 -24.29 -0.66
N ARG A 180 21.09 -25.50 -1.14
CA ARG A 180 21.56 -26.75 -0.51
C ARG A 180 21.85 -27.79 -1.59
N ASP A 181 22.98 -28.48 -1.47
CA ASP A 181 23.39 -29.58 -2.35
C ASP A 181 23.28 -29.29 -3.86
N GLY A 182 23.71 -28.11 -4.27
CA GLY A 182 23.71 -27.68 -5.67
C GLY A 182 22.35 -27.27 -6.22
N LYS A 183 21.32 -27.16 -5.37
CA LYS A 183 19.97 -26.71 -5.74
C LYS A 183 19.63 -25.40 -5.04
N LEU A 184 18.93 -24.52 -5.78
CA LEU A 184 18.29 -23.32 -5.24
C LEU A 184 16.81 -23.63 -5.04
N TYR A 185 16.33 -23.40 -3.82
CA TYR A 185 14.94 -23.55 -3.42
C TYR A 185 14.35 -22.16 -3.25
N VAL A 186 13.16 -21.92 -3.81
CA VAL A 186 12.49 -20.61 -3.80
C VAL A 186 11.03 -20.81 -3.44
N ILE A 187 10.55 -20.08 -2.42
CA ILE A 187 9.13 -20.01 -2.09
C ILE A 187 8.58 -18.59 -2.37
N PRO A 188 7.47 -18.45 -3.10
CA PRO A 188 6.66 -17.23 -3.11
C PRO A 188 5.93 -17.07 -1.78
N PHE A 189 5.75 -15.84 -1.33
CA PHE A 189 4.95 -15.57 -0.14
C PHE A 189 3.46 -15.80 -0.40
N GLU A 190 2.95 -15.29 -1.54
CA GLU A 190 1.56 -15.36 -1.94
C GLU A 190 1.34 -16.58 -2.85
N SER A 191 1.22 -17.75 -2.22
CA SER A 191 1.05 -19.03 -2.93
C SER A 191 -0.37 -19.26 -3.44
N ASN A 192 -1.37 -18.64 -2.79
CA ASN A 192 -2.79 -18.98 -2.90
C ASN A 192 -3.10 -20.35 -2.26
N ASN A 193 -4.37 -20.75 -2.20
CA ASN A 193 -4.84 -22.05 -1.69
C ASN A 193 -5.96 -22.63 -2.55
N GLN A 194 -5.92 -22.30 -3.85
CA GLN A 194 -6.89 -22.66 -4.88
C GLN A 194 -8.29 -22.08 -4.69
N THR A 195 -8.46 -21.05 -3.86
CA THR A 195 -9.79 -20.45 -3.65
C THR A 195 -10.11 -19.36 -4.68
N GLN A 196 -11.36 -19.35 -5.13
CA GLN A 196 -11.92 -18.34 -6.02
C GLN A 196 -13.42 -18.15 -5.75
N LEU A 197 -14.05 -17.21 -6.47
CA LEU A 197 -15.51 -17.10 -6.45
C LEU A 197 -16.18 -18.26 -7.22
N SER A 198 -17.43 -18.57 -6.91
CA SER A 198 -18.22 -19.64 -7.57
C SER A 198 -18.85 -19.23 -8.91
N GLY A 199 -18.20 -18.33 -9.67
CA GLY A 199 -18.72 -17.81 -10.94
C GLY A 199 -18.14 -18.54 -12.17
N GLY A 200 -18.90 -18.59 -13.25
CA GLY A 200 -18.46 -19.25 -14.49
C GLY A 200 -19.34 -18.94 -15.70
N ALA A 201 -19.06 -19.57 -16.84
CA ALA A 201 -19.92 -19.42 -18.02
C ALA A 201 -21.29 -20.08 -17.77
N ALA A 202 -22.32 -19.63 -18.48
CA ALA A 202 -23.70 -20.09 -18.29
C ALA A 202 -23.85 -21.61 -18.46
N GLU A 203 -23.10 -22.18 -19.41
CA GLU A 203 -23.05 -23.61 -19.72
C GLU A 203 -22.33 -24.46 -18.65
N ASP A 204 -21.53 -23.83 -17.79
CA ASP A 204 -20.72 -24.50 -16.76
C ASP A 204 -21.43 -24.51 -15.39
N ILE A 205 -22.60 -23.87 -15.26
CA ILE A 205 -23.36 -23.82 -14.00
C ILE A 205 -23.79 -25.24 -13.57
N ASP A 206 -23.20 -25.71 -12.48
CA ASP A 206 -23.45 -27.01 -11.86
C ASP A 206 -24.13 -26.91 -10.48
N GLY A 207 -24.12 -25.72 -9.88
CA GLY A 207 -24.66 -25.45 -8.55
C GLY A 207 -23.72 -25.80 -7.39
N ASP A 208 -22.47 -26.19 -7.66
CA ASP A 208 -21.44 -26.47 -6.66
C ASP A 208 -20.18 -25.62 -6.89
N LEU A 209 -19.44 -25.86 -7.97
CA LEU A 209 -18.27 -25.04 -8.33
C LEU A 209 -18.66 -23.76 -9.04
N VAL A 210 -19.74 -23.81 -9.83
CA VAL A 210 -20.27 -22.69 -10.60
C VAL A 210 -21.75 -22.50 -10.26
N THR A 211 -22.05 -21.43 -9.54
CA THR A 211 -23.39 -21.11 -9.03
C THR A 211 -24.06 -19.95 -9.79
N PHE A 212 -23.32 -19.18 -10.59
CA PHE A 212 -23.88 -18.07 -11.37
C PHE A 212 -23.15 -17.81 -12.69
N ASP A 213 -23.91 -17.31 -13.68
CA ASP A 213 -23.38 -16.85 -14.98
C ASP A 213 -22.70 -15.50 -14.80
N ILE A 214 -21.37 -15.49 -14.89
CA ILE A 214 -20.56 -14.27 -14.73
C ILE A 214 -20.73 -13.27 -15.88
N PHE A 215 -21.05 -13.73 -17.10
CA PHE A 215 -21.23 -12.83 -18.24
C PHE A 215 -22.57 -12.11 -18.17
N GLU A 216 -23.63 -12.82 -17.80
CA GLU A 216 -24.92 -12.21 -17.49
C GLU A 216 -24.76 -11.22 -16.34
N HIS A 217 -24.10 -11.65 -15.28
CA HIS A 217 -23.94 -10.90 -14.06
C HIS A 217 -23.01 -9.69 -14.18
N SER A 218 -21.70 -9.91 -14.29
CA SER A 218 -20.68 -8.86 -14.18
C SER A 218 -20.53 -8.02 -15.45
N ILE A 219 -20.89 -8.57 -16.62
CA ILE A 219 -20.64 -7.91 -17.92
C ILE A 219 -21.92 -7.31 -18.51
N ARG A 220 -23.06 -8.00 -18.47
CA ARG A 220 -24.29 -7.56 -19.16
C ARG A 220 -25.27 -6.78 -18.29
N ASN A 221 -25.60 -7.27 -17.09
CA ASN A 221 -26.78 -6.80 -16.36
C ASN A 221 -26.48 -6.18 -14.98
N ASN A 222 -25.41 -6.58 -14.31
CA ASN A 222 -25.14 -6.17 -12.93
C ASN A 222 -23.66 -5.86 -12.69
N SER A 223 -23.18 -4.78 -13.31
CA SER A 223 -21.83 -4.26 -13.05
C SER A 223 -21.68 -3.59 -11.68
N LYS A 224 -22.69 -3.62 -10.79
CA LYS A 224 -22.81 -2.68 -9.67
C LYS A 224 -22.83 -3.31 -8.28
N LEU A 225 -23.68 -4.28 -7.95
CA LEU A 225 -23.85 -4.73 -6.55
C LEU A 225 -24.06 -6.23 -6.38
N SER A 226 -23.88 -6.99 -7.45
CA SER A 226 -24.11 -8.42 -7.49
C SER A 226 -25.48 -8.91 -6.94
N LEU A 227 -26.47 -8.02 -6.91
CA LEU A 227 -27.84 -8.26 -6.45
C LEU A 227 -28.48 -9.48 -7.13
N GLY A 228 -29.02 -10.39 -6.32
CA GLY A 228 -29.82 -11.53 -6.77
C GLY A 228 -29.03 -12.77 -7.22
N HIS A 229 -27.72 -12.80 -7.00
CA HIS A 229 -26.88 -13.96 -7.30
C HIS A 229 -26.25 -14.54 -6.04
N VAL A 230 -26.03 -15.85 -6.05
CA VAL A 230 -25.33 -16.59 -5.00
C VAL A 230 -23.84 -16.55 -5.31
N ILE A 231 -23.06 -15.93 -4.42
CA ILE A 231 -21.61 -15.76 -4.60
C ILE A 231 -20.93 -16.43 -3.41
N ASP A 232 -20.34 -17.58 -3.66
CA ASP A 232 -19.60 -18.34 -2.65
C ASP A 232 -18.10 -18.32 -2.96
N VAL A 233 -17.29 -18.53 -1.92
CA VAL A 233 -15.85 -18.83 -2.06
C VAL A 233 -15.71 -20.35 -2.08
N ILE A 234 -15.10 -20.87 -3.16
CA ILE A 234 -14.93 -22.30 -3.42
C ILE A 234 -13.47 -22.61 -3.73
N LYS A 235 -13.03 -23.85 -3.45
CA LYS A 235 -11.74 -24.36 -3.92
C LYS A 235 -11.90 -24.92 -5.33
N HIS A 236 -11.24 -24.32 -6.31
CA HIS A 236 -11.33 -24.72 -7.71
C HIS A 236 -10.02 -25.40 -8.16
N PRO A 237 -10.07 -26.64 -8.65
CA PRO A 237 -8.87 -27.41 -8.97
C PRO A 237 -8.02 -26.82 -10.10
N ASP A 238 -8.61 -26.01 -10.98
CA ASP A 238 -7.87 -25.35 -12.07
C ASP A 238 -7.17 -24.05 -11.66
N MET A 239 -7.32 -23.59 -10.40
CA MET A 239 -6.53 -22.47 -9.88
C MET A 239 -5.06 -22.89 -9.77
N PRO A 240 -4.13 -22.21 -10.46
CA PRO A 240 -2.71 -22.50 -10.33
C PRO A 240 -2.27 -22.33 -8.88
N ASP A 241 -1.54 -23.31 -8.38
CA ASP A 241 -0.98 -23.38 -7.03
C ASP A 241 0.50 -23.75 -7.22
N ARG A 242 1.42 -22.81 -6.98
CA ARG A 242 2.83 -22.98 -7.31
C ARG A 242 3.68 -22.42 -6.19
N ASP A 243 4.20 -23.31 -5.38
CA ASP A 243 4.56 -22.97 -4.00
C ASP A 243 6.04 -23.14 -3.72
N LEU A 244 6.69 -24.07 -4.41
CA LEU A 244 8.13 -24.28 -4.29
C LEU A 244 8.73 -24.47 -5.67
N TYR A 245 9.71 -23.64 -6.01
CA TYR A 245 10.50 -23.77 -7.22
C TYR A 245 11.90 -24.27 -6.85
N VAL A 246 12.38 -25.28 -7.56
CA VAL A 246 13.71 -25.85 -7.36
C VAL A 246 14.52 -25.68 -8.63
N PHE A 247 15.64 -24.97 -8.57
CA PHE A 247 16.54 -24.76 -9.70
C PHE A 247 17.87 -25.47 -9.49
N ASP A 248 18.51 -25.86 -10.59
CA ASP A 248 19.90 -26.29 -10.59
C ASP A 248 20.83 -25.07 -10.48
N THR A 249 21.77 -25.07 -9.54
CA THR A 249 22.64 -23.91 -9.33
C THR A 249 23.79 -23.81 -10.34
N GLU A 250 24.11 -24.89 -11.06
CA GLU A 250 25.13 -24.88 -12.11
C GLU A 250 24.54 -24.31 -13.42
N THR A 251 23.35 -24.76 -13.82
CA THR A 251 22.71 -24.38 -15.09
C THR A 251 21.70 -23.25 -14.98
N ASP A 252 21.21 -22.95 -13.77
CA ASP A 252 20.08 -22.04 -13.52
C ASP A 252 18.79 -22.47 -14.24
N GLU A 253 18.60 -23.77 -14.44
CA GLU A 253 17.39 -24.34 -15.03
C GLU A 253 16.43 -24.80 -13.93
N LEU A 254 15.13 -24.58 -14.14
CA LEU A 254 14.08 -25.07 -13.25
C LEU A 254 14.01 -26.60 -13.33
N ILE A 255 14.16 -27.27 -12.19
CA ILE A 255 14.11 -28.73 -12.04
C ILE A 255 12.69 -29.18 -11.69
N GLU A 256 12.06 -28.52 -10.73
CA GLU A 256 10.81 -28.97 -10.10
C GLU A 256 9.98 -27.77 -9.66
N THR A 257 8.65 -27.93 -9.73
CA THR A 257 7.70 -27.04 -9.05
C THR A 257 6.75 -27.90 -8.22
N VAL A 258 6.57 -27.57 -6.95
CA VAL A 258 5.66 -28.27 -6.02
C VAL A 258 4.50 -27.37 -5.66
N ASP A 259 3.31 -27.95 -5.56
CA ASP A 259 2.04 -27.31 -5.21
C ASP A 259 1.53 -27.79 -3.84
N THR A 260 0.39 -27.23 -3.40
CA THR A 260 -0.33 -27.63 -2.19
C THR A 260 0.48 -27.54 -0.89
N LEU A 261 1.28 -26.48 -0.71
CA LEU A 261 2.17 -26.33 0.45
C LEU A 261 1.61 -25.42 1.55
N GLY A 262 0.64 -24.57 1.24
CA GLY A 262 0.04 -23.61 2.17
C GLY A 262 -0.42 -22.35 1.44
N THR A 263 -1.04 -21.40 2.15
CA THR A 263 -1.55 -20.17 1.51
C THR A 263 -0.54 -19.04 1.51
N LEU A 264 0.03 -18.77 2.70
CA LEU A 264 1.10 -17.81 2.88
C LEU A 264 2.34 -18.55 3.40
N LEU A 265 3.43 -18.47 2.65
CA LEU A 265 4.68 -19.19 2.95
C LEU A 265 5.73 -18.21 3.46
N TYR A 266 6.16 -18.37 4.71
CA TYR A 266 7.03 -17.40 5.37
C TYR A 266 8.51 -17.79 5.25
N GLY A 267 8.93 -18.81 6.00
CA GLY A 267 10.31 -19.26 6.08
C GLY A 267 10.47 -20.70 5.61
N MET A 268 11.69 -21.05 5.18
CA MET A 268 12.03 -22.39 4.69
C MET A 268 13.41 -22.81 5.19
N THR A 269 13.56 -24.11 5.42
CA THR A 269 14.86 -24.75 5.67
C THR A 269 14.95 -26.08 4.93
N VAL A 270 16.15 -26.48 4.54
CA VAL A 270 16.42 -27.74 3.84
C VAL A 270 17.48 -28.52 4.60
N ASP A 271 17.21 -29.79 4.89
CA ASP A 271 18.12 -30.65 5.63
C ASP A 271 19.18 -31.31 4.73
N SER A 272 20.06 -32.16 5.28
CA SER A 272 21.08 -32.86 4.46
C SER A 272 20.54 -33.99 3.57
N GLN A 273 19.28 -34.38 3.73
CA GLN A 273 18.61 -35.40 2.93
C GLN A 273 17.79 -34.80 1.78
N GLY A 274 17.70 -33.47 1.71
CA GLY A 274 16.89 -32.76 0.72
C GLY A 274 15.41 -32.68 1.10
N ARG A 275 15.07 -32.89 2.38
CA ARG A 275 13.71 -32.62 2.89
C ARG A 275 13.57 -31.12 3.13
N VAL A 276 12.54 -30.55 2.54
CA VAL A 276 12.23 -29.12 2.62
C VAL A 276 11.15 -28.93 3.68
N PHE A 277 11.37 -28.03 4.62
CA PHE A 277 10.40 -27.68 5.66
C PHE A 277 10.03 -26.21 5.51
N ILE A 278 8.74 -25.91 5.46
CA ILE A 278 8.19 -24.58 5.20
C ILE A 278 7.26 -24.19 6.36
N ALA A 279 7.54 -23.05 6.98
CA ALA A 279 6.64 -22.42 7.94
C ALA A 279 5.57 -21.63 7.19
N GLN A 280 4.29 -21.97 7.44
CA GLN A 280 3.19 -21.44 6.65
C GLN A 280 1.89 -21.30 7.43
N THR A 281 0.99 -20.49 6.86
CA THR A 281 -0.42 -20.48 7.23
C THR A 281 -1.28 -20.93 6.06
N ASP A 282 -2.27 -21.78 6.36
CA ASP A 282 -3.23 -22.30 5.39
C ASP A 282 -4.63 -21.77 5.72
N ALA A 283 -5.16 -20.93 4.84
CA ALA A 283 -6.40 -20.21 5.05
C ALA A 283 -7.62 -21.13 4.89
N ARG A 284 -8.63 -20.87 5.71
CA ARG A 284 -9.93 -21.56 5.73
C ARG A 284 -11.05 -20.64 5.24
N ASN A 285 -10.76 -19.77 4.28
CA ASN A 285 -11.71 -18.81 3.73
C ASN A 285 -12.88 -19.46 2.95
N ASP A 286 -12.73 -20.72 2.54
CA ASP A 286 -13.81 -21.55 2.02
C ASP A 286 -14.75 -22.09 3.12
N ALA A 287 -14.30 -22.20 4.38
CA ALA A 287 -15.10 -22.75 5.48
C ALA A 287 -16.34 -21.90 5.82
N ASN A 288 -16.22 -20.58 5.84
CA ASN A 288 -17.35 -19.65 5.90
C ASN A 288 -17.76 -19.11 4.52
N GLY A 289 -17.11 -19.58 3.45
CA GLY A 289 -17.21 -19.07 2.10
C GLY A 289 -18.53 -19.34 1.40
N ARG A 290 -19.31 -20.35 1.85
CA ARG A 290 -20.62 -20.72 1.28
C ARG A 290 -21.80 -19.90 1.82
N ALA A 291 -21.61 -18.59 1.88
CA ALA A 291 -22.56 -17.64 2.49
C ALA A 291 -23.84 -17.40 1.69
N GLY A 292 -23.83 -17.74 0.40
CA GLY A 292 -25.00 -17.67 -0.46
C GLY A 292 -25.76 -18.99 -0.49
N THR A 293 -25.10 -20.10 -0.84
CA THR A 293 -25.74 -21.43 -0.95
C THR A 293 -26.17 -22.02 0.39
N GLU A 294 -25.29 -21.98 1.40
CA GLU A 294 -25.51 -22.61 2.70
C GLU A 294 -25.80 -21.59 3.82
N LYS A 295 -25.75 -20.30 3.50
CA LYS A 295 -25.93 -19.17 4.45
C LYS A 295 -24.95 -19.24 5.62
N HIS A 296 -23.73 -19.74 5.37
CA HIS A 296 -22.61 -19.72 6.31
C HIS A 296 -22.13 -18.30 6.63
N GLY A 297 -21.44 -18.16 7.75
CA GLY A 297 -20.80 -16.92 8.21
C GLY A 297 -19.68 -17.19 9.21
N LEU A 298 -19.46 -16.28 10.15
CA LEU A 298 -18.33 -16.39 11.09
C LEU A 298 -18.40 -17.62 12.03
N ALA A 299 -19.57 -18.24 12.20
CA ALA A 299 -19.72 -19.40 13.05
C ALA A 299 -18.96 -20.61 12.50
N GLU A 300 -18.99 -20.80 11.18
CA GLU A 300 -18.35 -21.91 10.47
C GLU A 300 -16.82 -21.79 10.40
N MET A 301 -16.28 -20.56 10.49
CA MET A 301 -14.83 -20.36 10.67
C MET A 301 -14.34 -20.80 12.04
N GLU A 302 -15.22 -20.85 13.05
CA GLU A 302 -14.86 -21.21 14.42
C GLU A 302 -13.72 -20.32 14.97
N ASN A 303 -13.72 -19.01 14.64
CA ASN A 303 -12.62 -18.07 14.95
C ASN A 303 -11.22 -18.69 14.71
N ARG A 304 -11.13 -19.42 13.60
CA ARG A 304 -9.94 -20.15 13.16
C ARG A 304 -9.76 -19.98 11.66
N ALA A 305 -9.45 -18.74 11.27
CA ALA A 305 -9.28 -18.32 9.87
C ALA A 305 -8.10 -19.02 9.19
N PHE A 306 -7.05 -19.33 9.96
CA PHE A 306 -5.84 -19.98 9.47
C PHE A 306 -5.50 -21.24 10.28
N LEU A 307 -4.93 -22.22 9.59
CA LEU A 307 -4.20 -23.33 10.18
C LEU A 307 -2.72 -22.98 10.19
N ASN A 308 -2.09 -23.03 11.36
CA ASN A 308 -0.66 -22.78 11.54
C ASN A 308 0.09 -24.11 11.40
N ARG A 309 0.98 -24.20 10.42
CA ARG A 309 1.54 -25.48 9.99
C ARG A 309 3.02 -25.37 9.63
N ILE A 310 3.71 -26.50 9.73
CA ILE A 310 4.93 -26.76 8.97
C ILE A 310 4.61 -27.76 7.88
N THR A 311 4.94 -27.43 6.64
CA THR A 311 4.83 -28.36 5.51
C THR A 311 6.20 -29.00 5.26
N ARG A 312 6.25 -30.33 5.15
CA ARG A 312 7.44 -31.07 4.74
C ARG A 312 7.26 -31.65 3.34
N VAL A 313 8.24 -31.41 2.48
CA VAL A 313 8.35 -31.99 1.12
C VAL A 313 9.63 -32.80 1.01
N ASP A 314 9.50 -34.08 0.66
CA ASP A 314 10.64 -34.97 0.47
C ASP A 314 11.04 -35.01 -1.02
N LEU A 315 12.18 -34.41 -1.36
CA LEU A 315 12.66 -34.33 -2.75
C LEU A 315 13.65 -35.47 -3.05
N GLY A 316 13.09 -36.62 -3.43
CA GLY A 316 13.86 -37.81 -3.79
C GLY A 316 14.40 -37.81 -5.22
N GLY A 317 15.16 -38.84 -5.59
CA GLY A 317 15.73 -39.00 -6.95
C GLY A 317 14.71 -39.23 -8.09
N SER A 318 13.40 -39.29 -7.78
CA SER A 318 12.32 -39.49 -8.76
C SER A 318 11.34 -38.31 -8.84
N GLY A 319 11.69 -37.13 -8.31
CA GLY A 319 10.82 -35.95 -8.21
C GLY A 319 10.28 -35.74 -6.80
N ALA A 320 9.50 -34.68 -6.61
CA ALA A 320 8.84 -34.36 -5.34
C ALA A 320 7.83 -35.44 -4.91
N GLN A 321 7.85 -35.78 -3.62
CA GLN A 321 6.80 -36.60 -3.00
C GLN A 321 5.62 -35.73 -2.54
N GLU A 322 4.50 -36.38 -2.25
CA GLU A 322 3.31 -35.73 -1.69
C GLU A 322 3.68 -34.98 -0.39
N PRO A 323 3.30 -33.69 -0.26
CA PRO A 323 3.56 -32.92 0.95
C PRO A 323 2.94 -33.54 2.20
N SER A 324 3.61 -33.40 3.33
CA SER A 324 3.06 -33.77 4.65
C SER A 324 2.94 -32.55 5.54
N PHE A 325 1.85 -32.46 6.30
CA PHE A 325 1.53 -31.31 7.14
C PHE A 325 1.71 -31.64 8.62
N PHE A 326 2.44 -30.79 9.32
CA PHE A 326 2.55 -30.80 10.77
C PHE A 326 1.69 -29.67 11.33
N ASP A 327 0.51 -30.01 11.83
CA ASP A 327 -0.39 -29.06 12.49
C ASP A 327 0.20 -28.65 13.85
N LEU A 328 0.47 -27.35 14.03
CA LEU A 328 1.07 -26.84 15.28
C LEU A 328 0.08 -26.79 16.44
N ASP A 329 -1.21 -26.82 16.12
CA ASP A 329 -2.33 -26.76 17.03
C ASP A 329 -3.34 -27.86 16.66
N PRO A 330 -4.24 -28.26 17.59
CA PRO A 330 -5.36 -29.14 17.25
C PRO A 330 -6.22 -28.58 16.11
N LEU A 331 -6.63 -29.47 15.19
CA LEU A 331 -7.51 -29.12 14.08
C LEU A 331 -8.95 -28.86 14.55
N PRO A 332 -9.67 -27.91 13.93
CA PRO A 332 -11.10 -27.72 14.16
C PRO A 332 -11.91 -29.02 14.03
N PRO A 333 -12.93 -29.25 14.88
CA PRO A 333 -13.49 -28.29 15.83
C PRO A 333 -12.77 -28.22 17.18
N GLN A 334 -11.66 -28.95 17.36
CA GLN A 334 -10.85 -28.80 18.57
C GLN A 334 -10.06 -27.48 18.51
N GLN A 335 -9.92 -26.83 19.67
CA GLN A 335 -9.20 -25.58 19.79
C GLN A 335 -8.05 -25.75 20.79
N PRO A 336 -6.89 -25.11 20.57
CA PRO A 336 -5.83 -25.06 21.57
C PRO A 336 -6.29 -24.24 22.78
N ASP A 337 -5.61 -24.42 23.91
CA ASP A 337 -5.61 -23.39 24.94
C ASP A 337 -4.92 -22.15 24.35
N PRO A 338 -5.49 -20.94 24.44
CA PRO A 338 -4.85 -19.73 23.91
C PRO A 338 -3.42 -19.51 24.42
N ALA A 339 -3.09 -19.97 25.62
CA ALA A 339 -1.72 -19.89 26.14
C ALA A 339 -0.74 -20.83 25.41
N ASP A 340 -1.23 -21.93 24.84
CA ASP A 340 -0.44 -22.92 24.12
C ASP A 340 -0.46 -22.74 22.59
N ALA A 341 -1.38 -21.90 22.09
CA ALA A 341 -1.54 -21.63 20.67
C ALA A 341 -0.25 -21.09 20.00
N LEU A 342 -0.06 -21.46 18.73
CA LEU A 342 1.14 -21.17 17.94
C LEU A 342 0.77 -20.44 16.64
N ALA A 343 0.40 -19.17 16.76
CA ALA A 343 0.02 -18.32 15.65
C ALA A 343 1.22 -17.88 14.79
N THR A 344 1.04 -17.95 13.47
CA THR A 344 1.94 -17.40 12.45
C THR A 344 3.36 -17.95 12.57
N PRO A 345 3.59 -19.24 12.28
CA PRO A 345 4.95 -19.76 12.16
C PRO A 345 5.67 -19.00 11.04
N TYR A 346 6.83 -18.42 11.36
CA TYR A 346 7.50 -17.46 10.48
C TYR A 346 8.92 -17.90 10.13
N GLY A 347 9.90 -17.66 11.00
CA GLY A 347 11.28 -18.12 10.83
C GLY A 347 11.42 -19.59 11.21
N ILE A 348 12.16 -20.35 10.41
CA ILE A 348 12.43 -21.77 10.63
C ILE A 348 13.89 -22.11 10.33
N LYS A 349 14.51 -22.95 11.17
CA LYS A 349 15.83 -23.56 10.94
C LYS A 349 15.85 -25.01 11.40
N ILE A 350 16.55 -25.86 10.64
CA ILE A 350 16.86 -27.24 11.04
C ILE A 350 18.21 -27.27 11.77
N SER A 351 18.36 -28.12 12.80
CA SER A 351 19.65 -28.41 13.42
C SER A 351 20.62 -29.07 12.43
N GLU A 352 21.93 -28.94 12.67
CA GLU A 352 22.96 -29.51 11.78
C GLU A 352 22.96 -31.05 11.76
N ASP A 353 22.38 -31.68 12.78
CA ASP A 353 22.15 -33.12 12.86
C ASP A 353 20.82 -33.59 12.23
N ASP A 354 20.09 -32.68 11.58
CA ASP A 354 18.79 -32.89 10.91
C ASP A 354 17.65 -33.41 11.82
N SER A 355 17.82 -33.39 13.14
CA SER A 355 16.86 -33.99 14.08
C SER A 355 15.73 -33.06 14.52
N THR A 356 16.01 -31.75 14.63
CA THR A 356 15.12 -30.80 15.31
C THR A 356 14.94 -29.53 14.50
N LEU A 357 13.68 -29.14 14.26
CA LEU A 357 13.32 -27.84 13.72
C LEU A 357 13.14 -26.83 14.85
N PHE A 358 13.56 -25.59 14.60
CA PHE A 358 13.38 -24.43 15.46
C PHE A 358 12.52 -23.43 14.71
N VAL A 359 11.34 -23.10 15.26
CA VAL A 359 10.34 -22.26 14.58
C VAL A 359 9.95 -21.10 15.48
N SER A 360 9.94 -19.88 14.95
CA SER A 360 9.34 -18.73 15.62
C SER A 360 7.84 -18.65 15.30
N ALA A 361 7.00 -18.64 16.33
CA ALA A 361 5.57 -18.37 16.19
C ALA A 361 5.35 -16.87 16.43
N ALA A 362 5.37 -16.09 15.35
CA ALA A 362 5.42 -14.62 15.37
C ALA A 362 4.20 -14.01 16.06
N GLY A 363 3.00 -14.54 15.82
CA GLY A 363 1.77 -14.03 16.44
C GLY A 363 1.63 -14.42 17.91
N SER A 364 2.38 -15.41 18.39
CA SER A 364 2.26 -15.93 19.76
C SER A 364 3.48 -15.66 20.64
N ASP A 365 4.45 -14.88 20.16
CA ASP A 365 5.66 -14.48 20.90
C ASP A 365 6.44 -15.67 21.48
N LYS A 366 6.61 -16.74 20.68
CA LYS A 366 7.26 -17.99 21.11
C LYS A 366 8.30 -18.48 20.12
N LEU A 367 9.32 -19.15 20.67
CA LEU A 367 10.16 -20.11 19.94
C LEU A 367 9.71 -21.53 20.31
N ILE A 368 9.55 -22.40 19.32
CA ILE A 368 9.24 -23.81 19.50
C ILE A 368 10.29 -24.71 18.87
N THR A 369 10.43 -25.91 19.43
CA THR A 369 11.25 -26.99 18.90
C THR A 369 10.35 -28.13 18.44
N ILE A 370 10.66 -28.74 17.30
CA ILE A 370 9.84 -29.78 16.68
C ILE A 370 10.76 -30.92 16.22
N ASP A 371 10.34 -32.17 16.45
CA ASP A 371 11.00 -33.34 15.88
C ASP A 371 10.80 -33.35 14.36
N ALA A 372 11.89 -33.35 13.59
CA ALA A 372 11.84 -33.17 12.14
C ALA A 372 11.22 -34.38 11.39
N ASP A 373 11.22 -35.57 11.99
CA ASP A 373 10.68 -36.78 11.38
C ASP A 373 9.17 -36.90 11.60
N THR A 374 8.73 -36.62 12.83
CA THR A 374 7.35 -36.85 13.29
C THR A 374 6.47 -35.60 13.28
N GLY A 375 7.07 -34.41 13.31
CA GLY A 375 6.35 -33.15 13.48
C GLY A 375 5.87 -32.89 14.91
N GLU A 376 6.28 -33.70 15.90
CA GLU A 376 5.90 -33.48 17.31
C GLU A 376 6.56 -32.22 17.87
N VAL A 377 5.77 -31.30 18.43
CA VAL A 377 6.31 -30.15 19.16
C VAL A 377 6.92 -30.62 20.48
N LEU A 378 8.25 -30.60 20.55
CA LEU A 378 9.05 -31.09 21.68
C LEU A 378 9.03 -30.12 22.86
N GLY A 379 9.12 -28.82 22.58
CA GLY A 379 9.30 -27.78 23.59
C GLY A 379 8.88 -26.41 23.09
N ARG A 380 8.60 -25.51 24.03
CA ARG A 380 8.12 -24.14 23.77
C ARG A 380 8.76 -23.20 24.80
N VAL A 381 9.13 -22.00 24.37
CA VAL A 381 9.63 -20.93 25.25
C VAL A 381 9.10 -19.58 24.78
N ALA A 382 8.63 -18.76 25.71
CA ALA A 382 8.25 -17.38 25.42
C ALA A 382 9.50 -16.54 25.13
N VAL A 383 9.38 -15.68 24.11
CA VAL A 383 10.37 -14.64 23.74
C VAL A 383 9.62 -13.31 23.67
N ASP A 384 10.29 -12.23 23.28
CA ASP A 384 9.62 -10.93 23.15
C ASP A 384 8.79 -10.83 21.85
N ALA A 385 8.15 -9.68 21.65
CA ALA A 385 7.12 -9.47 20.66
C ALA A 385 7.56 -9.72 19.20
N THR A 386 6.77 -10.54 18.50
CA THR A 386 6.85 -10.83 17.07
C THR A 386 8.19 -11.41 16.64
N PRO A 387 8.54 -12.63 17.09
CA PRO A 387 9.76 -13.30 16.67
C PRO A 387 9.68 -13.74 15.20
N ARG A 388 10.63 -13.30 14.37
CA ARG A 388 10.63 -13.58 12.91
C ARG A 388 11.89 -14.25 12.37
N GLY A 389 13.01 -14.21 13.10
CA GLY A 389 14.27 -14.83 12.68
C GLY A 389 14.86 -15.74 13.74
N VAL A 390 15.47 -16.85 13.31
CA VAL A 390 16.18 -17.79 14.20
C VAL A 390 17.56 -18.10 13.61
N ALA A 391 18.61 -18.02 14.44
CA ALA A 391 19.94 -18.51 14.12
C ALA A 391 20.45 -19.47 15.20
N LEU A 392 21.14 -20.52 14.79
CA LEU A 392 21.58 -21.60 15.68
C LEU A 392 23.09 -21.58 15.88
N ILE A 393 23.53 -21.95 17.08
CA ILE A 393 24.91 -22.33 17.37
C ILE A 393 24.90 -23.78 17.86
N SER A 394 25.62 -24.63 17.15
CA SER A 394 25.71 -26.07 17.42
C SER A 394 27.01 -26.44 18.11
N ALA A 395 26.99 -27.57 18.84
CA ALA A 395 28.18 -28.25 19.28
C ALA A 395 28.89 -28.94 18.11
N SER A 396 30.10 -29.43 18.33
CA SER A 396 30.92 -30.07 17.29
C SER A 396 30.32 -31.35 16.69
N ASP A 397 29.32 -31.95 17.35
CA ASP A 397 28.59 -33.12 16.87
C ASP A 397 27.32 -32.76 16.07
N GLY A 398 27.07 -31.47 15.84
CA GLY A 398 25.90 -30.95 15.12
C GLY A 398 24.68 -30.69 16.01
N SER A 399 24.73 -31.11 17.28
CA SER A 399 23.60 -30.89 18.19
C SER A 399 23.45 -29.40 18.53
N PRO A 400 22.22 -28.85 18.52
CA PRO A 400 21.99 -27.44 18.79
C PRO A 400 22.23 -27.11 20.27
N THR A 401 22.92 -26.00 20.55
CA THR A 401 23.20 -25.55 21.93
C THR A 401 22.56 -24.21 22.26
N GLN A 402 22.50 -23.30 21.30
CA GLN A 402 21.88 -22.00 21.45
C GLN A 402 21.01 -21.67 20.24
N ALA A 403 19.89 -21.00 20.49
CA ALA A 403 19.09 -20.34 19.47
C ALA A 403 19.05 -18.83 19.79
N TRP A 404 19.36 -18.01 18.78
CA TRP A 404 19.24 -16.57 18.81
C TRP A 404 18.01 -16.18 17.99
N VAL A 405 17.08 -15.46 18.61
CA VAL A 405 15.77 -15.15 18.02
C VAL A 405 15.59 -13.64 17.92
N LEU A 406 15.39 -13.13 16.71
CA LEU A 406 15.06 -11.71 16.50
C LEU A 406 13.57 -11.48 16.78
N ASN A 407 13.28 -10.68 17.80
CA ASN A 407 11.95 -10.18 18.14
C ASN A 407 11.75 -8.84 17.44
N ALA A 408 11.20 -8.88 16.23
CA ALA A 408 11.24 -7.78 15.26
C ALA A 408 10.49 -6.53 15.73
N VAL A 409 9.40 -6.71 16.48
CA VAL A 409 8.58 -5.58 16.97
C VAL A 409 9.03 -5.13 18.36
N GLU A 410 9.64 -5.99 19.17
CA GLU A 410 10.25 -5.54 20.43
C GLU A 410 11.60 -4.85 20.21
N ASN A 411 12.26 -5.06 19.07
CA ASN A 411 13.64 -4.66 18.79
C ASN A 411 14.61 -5.28 19.80
N THR A 412 14.47 -6.60 20.02
CA THR A 412 15.37 -7.35 20.90
C THR A 412 15.80 -8.66 20.24
N VAL A 413 16.86 -9.26 20.78
CA VAL A 413 17.32 -10.59 20.40
C VAL A 413 17.34 -11.49 21.62
N SER A 414 16.49 -12.50 21.63
CA SER A 414 16.44 -13.49 22.69
C SER A 414 17.50 -14.58 22.48
N LEU A 415 18.28 -14.85 23.52
CA LEU A 415 19.20 -15.99 23.59
C LEU A 415 18.52 -17.13 24.36
N VAL A 416 18.32 -18.26 23.69
CA VAL A 416 17.69 -19.46 24.24
C VAL A 416 18.69 -20.61 24.30
N ASP A 417 18.80 -21.25 25.47
CA ASP A 417 19.47 -22.54 25.63
C ASP A 417 18.56 -23.64 25.09
N VAL A 418 19.06 -24.35 24.09
CA VAL A 418 18.35 -25.42 23.38
C VAL A 418 19.10 -26.76 23.45
N SER A 419 20.09 -26.88 24.34
CA SER A 419 20.81 -28.13 24.59
C SER A 419 19.89 -29.28 25.04
N THR A 420 18.72 -28.95 25.59
CA THR A 420 17.62 -29.89 25.82
C THR A 420 16.40 -29.43 25.03
N THR A 421 16.23 -29.97 23.82
CA THR A 421 15.20 -29.51 22.87
C THR A 421 13.77 -29.66 23.39
N SER A 422 13.49 -30.58 24.31
CA SER A 422 12.17 -30.71 24.95
C SER A 422 11.89 -29.68 26.05
N ASN A 423 12.88 -28.88 26.44
CA ASN A 423 12.75 -27.85 27.46
C ASN A 423 13.66 -26.66 27.14
N PRO A 424 13.39 -25.93 26.03
CA PRO A 424 14.14 -24.73 25.68
C PRO A 424 13.97 -23.66 26.77
N ARG A 425 15.03 -22.89 27.02
CA ARG A 425 15.05 -21.92 28.12
C ARG A 425 15.63 -20.58 27.70
N LEU A 426 14.87 -19.51 27.89
CA LEU A 426 15.37 -18.15 27.73
C LEU A 426 16.50 -17.90 28.75
N ILE A 427 17.66 -17.48 28.24
CA ILE A 427 18.86 -17.18 29.03
C ILE A 427 19.03 -15.68 29.19
N ASP A 428 18.82 -14.93 28.11
CA ASP A 428 19.06 -13.49 28.06
C ASP A 428 18.28 -12.84 26.91
N THR A 429 18.19 -11.51 26.95
CA THR A 429 17.62 -10.69 25.89
C THR A 429 18.52 -9.47 25.66
N VAL A 430 19.01 -9.32 24.43
CA VAL A 430 19.81 -8.16 24.00
C VAL A 430 18.86 -7.11 23.41
N VAL A 431 18.93 -5.87 23.89
CA VAL A 431 18.12 -4.75 23.38
C VAL A 431 18.84 -4.07 22.22
N LEU A 432 18.12 -3.83 21.13
CA LEU A 432 18.60 -3.09 19.97
C LEU A 432 18.11 -1.63 20.03
N GLU A 433 18.74 -0.75 19.27
CA GLU A 433 18.28 0.62 19.08
C GLU A 433 16.97 0.63 18.30
N ASP A 434 16.04 1.47 18.72
CA ASP A 434 14.72 1.59 18.13
C ASP A 434 14.31 3.06 18.07
N PRO A 435 14.31 3.67 16.87
CA PRO A 435 13.84 5.04 16.69
C PRO A 435 12.30 5.13 16.59
N THR A 436 11.57 4.00 16.64
CA THR A 436 10.11 3.98 16.52
C THR A 436 9.47 4.74 17.69
N GLN A 437 8.49 5.59 17.38
CA GLN A 437 7.74 6.27 18.43
C GLN A 437 7.07 5.25 19.38
N PRO A 438 7.16 5.43 20.71
CA PRO A 438 6.64 4.43 21.66
C PRO A 438 5.16 4.09 21.49
N VAL A 439 4.32 5.04 21.08
CA VAL A 439 2.88 4.83 20.80
C VAL A 439 2.68 3.92 19.58
N VAL A 440 3.41 4.19 18.49
CA VAL A 440 3.37 3.39 17.25
C VAL A 440 3.86 1.97 17.53
N LYS A 441 4.93 1.80 18.32
CA LYS A 441 5.43 0.49 18.73
C LYS A 441 4.39 -0.32 19.49
N ARG A 442 3.74 0.27 20.50
CA ARG A 442 2.67 -0.41 21.27
C ARG A 442 1.48 -0.78 20.39
N GLY A 443 1.07 0.12 19.49
CA GLY A 443 0.02 -0.15 18.52
C GLY A 443 0.35 -1.29 17.56
N ARG A 444 1.60 -1.33 17.06
CA ARG A 444 2.09 -2.44 16.21
C ARG A 444 2.08 -3.77 16.96
N LYS A 445 2.49 -3.79 18.24
CA LYS A 445 2.40 -5.00 19.08
C LYS A 445 0.97 -5.53 19.17
N ALA A 446 0.00 -4.64 19.42
CA ALA A 446 -1.40 -5.00 19.50
C ALA A 446 -1.95 -5.56 18.18
N PHE A 447 -1.45 -5.06 17.03
CA PHE A 447 -1.83 -5.50 15.70
C PHE A 447 -1.25 -6.87 15.30
N GLU A 448 0.02 -7.11 15.64
CA GLU A 448 0.77 -8.31 15.24
C GLU A 448 0.49 -9.51 16.16
N THR A 449 0.10 -9.29 17.42
CA THR A 449 -0.12 -10.35 18.39
C THR A 449 -1.47 -11.05 18.24
N ALA A 450 -1.47 -12.36 18.41
CA ALA A 450 -2.66 -13.21 18.37
C ALA A 450 -3.50 -13.13 19.65
N MET A 451 -3.03 -12.39 20.68
CA MET A 451 -3.81 -12.12 21.90
C MET A 451 -5.15 -11.42 21.62
N ALA A 452 -5.26 -10.72 20.49
CA ALA A 452 -6.51 -10.13 20.04
C ALA A 452 -7.59 -11.18 19.70
N SER A 453 -7.18 -12.37 19.25
CA SER A 453 -8.09 -13.46 18.88
C SER A 453 -8.50 -14.30 20.07
N THR A 454 -9.77 -14.75 20.10
CA THR A 454 -10.31 -15.57 21.20
C THR A 454 -9.60 -16.92 21.33
N THR A 455 -9.10 -17.47 20.22
CA THR A 455 -8.38 -18.75 20.16
C THR A 455 -6.87 -18.59 20.34
N GLY A 456 -6.32 -17.37 20.23
CA GLY A 456 -4.88 -17.12 20.25
C GLY A 456 -4.12 -17.60 19.01
N THR A 457 -4.81 -17.95 17.91
CA THR A 457 -4.21 -18.67 16.77
C THR A 457 -3.93 -17.81 15.54
N PHE A 458 -4.33 -16.54 15.54
CA PHE A 458 -4.07 -15.57 14.47
C PHE A 458 -4.24 -14.14 15.02
N SER A 459 -3.69 -13.17 14.31
CA SER A 459 -3.72 -11.74 14.64
C SER A 459 -4.31 -10.90 13.50
N CYS A 460 -4.43 -9.59 13.67
CA CYS A 460 -4.80 -8.70 12.56
C CYS A 460 -3.78 -8.80 11.43
N ALA A 461 -2.49 -8.93 11.74
CA ALA A 461 -1.42 -9.13 10.78
C ALA A 461 -1.50 -10.48 10.02
N SER A 462 -2.33 -11.44 10.43
CA SER A 462 -2.49 -12.69 9.65
C SER A 462 -3.26 -12.48 8.34
N CYS A 463 -4.23 -11.56 8.30
CA CYS A 463 -4.89 -11.14 7.07
C CYS A 463 -4.19 -9.95 6.41
N HIS A 464 -3.51 -9.12 7.22
CA HIS A 464 -2.76 -7.94 6.79
C HIS A 464 -1.24 -8.11 6.96
N PRO A 465 -0.64 -9.17 6.39
CA PRO A 465 0.77 -9.48 6.62
C PRO A 465 1.65 -8.34 6.12
N ASP A 466 2.58 -7.88 6.96
CA ASP A 466 3.58 -6.86 6.60
C ASP A 466 2.95 -5.55 6.09
N GLY A 467 1.80 -5.21 6.69
CA GLY A 467 0.96 -4.06 6.36
C GLY A 467 0.21 -4.17 5.04
N HIS A 468 0.33 -5.32 4.37
CA HIS A 468 -0.19 -5.56 3.03
C HIS A 468 -1.48 -6.39 3.05
N THR A 469 -1.73 -7.18 2.00
CA THR A 469 -2.91 -8.06 1.87
C THR A 469 -2.48 -9.52 1.81
N ASP A 470 -3.34 -10.43 2.28
CA ASP A 470 -3.22 -11.87 2.07
C ASP A 470 -3.69 -12.31 0.66
N GLN A 471 -4.21 -11.36 -0.13
CA GLN A 471 -4.81 -11.58 -1.46
C GLN A 471 -6.02 -12.52 -1.50
N LEU A 472 -6.60 -12.81 -0.34
CA LEU A 472 -7.73 -13.72 -0.24
C LEU A 472 -9.05 -12.96 -0.24
N VAL A 473 -10.09 -13.70 -0.63
CA VAL A 473 -11.47 -13.25 -0.53
C VAL A 473 -12.14 -13.94 0.66
N TRP A 474 -12.78 -13.15 1.51
CA TRP A 474 -13.37 -13.57 2.79
C TRP A 474 -14.85 -13.22 2.88
N VAL A 475 -15.63 -14.09 3.53
CA VAL A 475 -17.00 -13.78 3.99
C VAL A 475 -16.94 -13.35 5.46
N LEU A 476 -16.62 -12.09 5.70
CA LEU A 476 -16.63 -11.49 7.04
C LEU A 476 -18.02 -10.91 7.34
N ALA A 477 -18.42 -10.76 8.60
CA ALA A 477 -19.75 -10.25 9.00
C ALA A 477 -20.01 -8.76 8.65
N THR A 478 -19.95 -8.44 7.36
CA THR A 478 -20.21 -7.11 6.78
C THR A 478 -21.70 -6.90 6.55
N PRO A 479 -22.16 -5.64 6.41
CA PRO A 479 -23.54 -5.36 5.99
C PRO A 479 -23.90 -6.07 4.68
N ILE A 480 -25.12 -6.59 4.61
CA ILE A 480 -25.71 -7.09 3.36
C ILE A 480 -26.05 -5.88 2.49
N VAL A 481 -25.59 -5.89 1.24
CA VAL A 481 -25.84 -4.80 0.29
C VAL A 481 -27.34 -4.49 0.16
N THR A 482 -27.71 -3.24 -0.06
CA THR A 482 -29.12 -2.85 -0.28
C THR A 482 -29.76 -3.68 -1.40
N ARG A 483 -30.88 -4.37 -1.09
CA ARG A 483 -31.59 -5.34 -1.95
C ARG A 483 -30.89 -6.70 -2.15
N GLY A 484 -29.77 -6.96 -1.48
CA GLY A 484 -29.14 -8.27 -1.40
C GLY A 484 -29.72 -9.15 -0.29
N ASP A 485 -29.38 -10.44 -0.31
CA ASP A 485 -29.83 -11.46 0.65
C ASP A 485 -28.67 -12.34 1.19
N GLN A 486 -27.43 -11.95 0.93
CA GLN A 486 -26.21 -12.63 1.39
C GLN A 486 -25.14 -11.63 1.81
N ILE A 487 -24.23 -12.08 2.68
CA ILE A 487 -22.99 -11.37 2.98
C ILE A 487 -22.11 -11.43 1.72
N GLN A 488 -21.60 -10.29 1.28
CA GLN A 488 -20.77 -10.23 0.07
C GLN A 488 -19.32 -10.58 0.40
N PRO A 489 -18.66 -11.45 -0.37
CA PRO A 489 -17.23 -11.70 -0.21
C PRO A 489 -16.41 -10.42 -0.43
N ARG A 490 -15.35 -10.21 0.37
CA ARG A 490 -14.48 -9.03 0.35
C ARG A 490 -13.01 -9.42 0.31
N ILE A 491 -12.20 -8.61 -0.37
CA ILE A 491 -10.73 -8.77 -0.38
C ILE A 491 -10.16 -8.03 0.82
N THR A 492 -9.10 -8.57 1.42
CA THR A 492 -8.35 -7.86 2.45
C THR A 492 -7.63 -6.64 1.88
N MET A 493 -7.76 -5.48 2.53
CA MET A 493 -7.15 -4.22 2.08
C MET A 493 -5.81 -3.97 2.79
N PRO A 494 -4.81 -3.33 2.17
CA PRO A 494 -3.59 -2.96 2.86
C PRO A 494 -3.87 -1.88 3.90
N ILE A 495 -3.04 -1.83 4.95
CA ILE A 495 -3.04 -0.72 5.94
C ILE A 495 -2.04 0.38 5.58
N ARG A 496 -1.19 0.13 4.57
CA ARG A 496 -0.23 1.13 4.07
C ARG A 496 -0.98 2.36 3.58
N GLY A 497 -0.51 3.54 3.99
CA GLY A 497 -1.02 4.85 3.60
C GLY A 497 -2.52 5.04 3.83
N LEU A 498 -3.04 4.46 4.92
CA LEU A 498 -4.45 4.60 5.32
C LEU A 498 -4.86 6.04 5.64
N ARG A 499 -3.88 6.85 6.05
CA ARG A 499 -4.08 8.23 6.50
C ARG A 499 -4.67 9.08 5.37
N ASP A 500 -5.79 9.74 5.66
CA ASP A 500 -6.49 10.66 4.75
C ASP A 500 -7.06 10.02 3.47
N THR A 501 -7.20 8.69 3.46
CA THR A 501 -7.93 7.95 2.42
C THR A 501 -9.39 7.69 2.82
N GLU A 502 -10.01 8.58 3.60
CA GLU A 502 -11.40 8.39 4.01
C GLU A 502 -12.37 8.54 2.81
N PRO A 503 -13.46 7.73 2.78
CA PRO A 503 -13.76 6.66 3.71
C PRO A 503 -12.79 5.49 3.54
N TYR A 504 -12.28 4.98 4.66
CA TYR A 504 -11.35 3.87 4.64
C TYR A 504 -12.00 2.75 3.86
N HIS A 505 -11.39 2.33 2.74
CA HIS A 505 -11.91 1.43 1.70
C HIS A 505 -12.34 0.02 2.21
N TRP A 506 -12.51 -0.13 3.51
CA TRP A 506 -13.06 -1.25 4.22
C TRP A 506 -14.57 -1.05 4.27
N ASP A 507 -15.25 -1.53 3.25
CA ASP A 507 -16.67 -1.90 3.34
C ASP A 507 -16.85 -3.16 4.23
N GLY A 508 -16.07 -3.18 5.32
CA GLY A 508 -15.87 -4.20 6.32
C GLY A 508 -16.59 -3.82 7.61
N ILE A 509 -16.43 -4.65 8.63
CA ILE A 509 -17.26 -4.64 9.85
C ILE A 509 -16.94 -3.40 10.70
N PRO A 510 -17.95 -2.58 11.10
CA PRO A 510 -19.40 -2.75 10.95
C PRO A 510 -20.04 -1.97 9.77
N GLY A 511 -19.26 -1.26 8.98
CA GLY A 511 -19.66 -0.41 7.86
C GLY A 511 -18.66 0.74 7.68
N ASP A 512 -18.89 1.61 6.70
CA ASP A 512 -18.09 2.83 6.51
C ASP A 512 -18.23 3.78 7.72
N PRO A 513 -17.14 4.04 8.47
CA PRO A 513 -17.23 4.85 9.68
C PRO A 513 -17.47 6.34 9.40
N TYR A 514 -17.23 6.78 8.17
CA TYR A 514 -17.39 8.15 7.71
C TYR A 514 -18.79 8.44 7.14
N GLY A 515 -19.63 7.41 6.97
CA GLY A 515 -21.02 7.55 6.52
C GLY A 515 -21.18 7.47 5.01
N GLY A 516 -21.94 8.39 4.41
CA GLY A 516 -22.12 8.44 2.95
C GLY A 516 -23.10 7.41 2.37
N VAL A 517 -23.18 7.38 1.04
CA VAL A 517 -23.76 6.23 0.34
C VAL A 517 -22.74 5.10 0.48
N ASN A 518 -23.16 3.91 0.91
CA ASN A 518 -22.26 2.75 1.07
C ASN A 518 -23.02 1.44 0.81
N ALA A 519 -22.37 0.27 0.94
CA ALA A 519 -23.07 -1.00 0.72
C ALA A 519 -24.29 -1.18 1.63
N ALA A 520 -24.26 -0.67 2.87
CA ALA A 520 -25.40 -0.77 3.76
C ALA A 520 -26.62 0.01 3.22
N ASN A 521 -26.41 1.14 2.55
CA ASN A 521 -27.45 1.91 1.87
C ASN A 521 -26.96 2.52 0.54
N ALA A 522 -27.20 1.82 -0.57
CA ALA A 522 -26.85 2.28 -1.90
C ALA A 522 -27.84 3.29 -2.49
N ASP A 523 -29.04 3.40 -1.90
CA ASP A 523 -30.14 4.24 -2.37
C ASP A 523 -30.28 5.53 -1.51
N GLY A 524 -29.43 5.74 -0.50
CA GLY A 524 -29.48 6.91 0.38
C GLY A 524 -28.28 7.04 1.32
N HIS A 525 -28.15 8.19 1.98
CA HIS A 525 -27.01 8.52 2.82
C HIS A 525 -27.10 7.88 4.22
N VAL A 526 -25.99 7.34 4.71
CA VAL A 526 -25.79 6.83 6.08
C VAL A 526 -24.98 7.88 6.88
N PRO A 527 -25.39 8.27 8.10
CA PRO A 527 -24.60 9.20 8.90
C PRO A 527 -23.26 8.57 9.35
N PRO A 528 -22.18 9.36 9.53
CA PRO A 528 -20.93 8.87 10.12
C PRO A 528 -21.17 8.28 11.51
N ASN A 529 -20.40 7.24 11.86
CA ASN A 529 -20.36 6.67 13.21
C ASN A 529 -19.10 7.09 13.99
N SER A 530 -18.20 7.84 13.34
CA SER A 530 -16.97 8.40 13.89
C SER A 530 -16.98 9.94 13.86
N ASP A 531 -16.03 10.58 14.56
CA ASP A 531 -15.82 12.02 14.42
C ASP A 531 -15.00 12.29 13.15
N ILE A 532 -15.64 12.86 12.14
CA ILE A 532 -15.00 13.18 10.86
C ILE A 532 -13.80 14.14 11.00
N ASN A 533 -13.67 14.85 12.12
CA ASN A 533 -12.55 15.75 12.38
C ASN A 533 -11.38 15.07 13.12
N ASP A 534 -11.55 13.81 13.53
CA ASP A 534 -10.53 13.02 14.23
C ASP A 534 -10.39 11.63 13.59
N PRO A 535 -9.39 11.43 12.70
CA PRO A 535 -9.20 10.17 11.98
C PRO A 535 -8.91 8.98 12.91
N THR A 536 -8.45 9.23 14.14
CA THR A 536 -8.25 8.15 15.12
C THR A 536 -9.58 7.48 15.49
N THR A 537 -10.67 8.25 15.55
CA THR A 537 -11.98 7.72 15.93
C THR A 537 -12.53 6.76 14.87
N SER A 538 -12.26 7.01 13.60
CA SER A 538 -12.70 6.17 12.51
C SER A 538 -11.93 4.85 12.42
N THR A 539 -10.59 4.90 12.56
CA THR A 539 -9.78 3.67 12.64
C THR A 539 -10.11 2.88 13.90
N LEU A 540 -10.38 3.55 15.03
CA LEU A 540 -10.83 2.91 16.26
C LEU A 540 -12.19 2.19 16.08
N ASP A 541 -13.12 2.73 15.29
CA ASP A 541 -14.39 2.05 14.99
C ASP A 541 -14.16 0.73 14.22
N LEU A 542 -13.28 0.76 13.20
CA LEU A 542 -12.89 -0.43 12.44
C LEU A 542 -12.21 -1.48 13.32
N ILE A 543 -11.31 -1.03 14.20
CA ILE A 543 -10.65 -1.87 15.22
C ILE A 543 -11.71 -2.53 16.12
N ASN A 544 -12.67 -1.76 16.62
CA ASN A 544 -13.74 -2.27 17.47
C ASN A 544 -14.60 -3.29 16.72
N GLY A 545 -14.93 -3.02 15.45
CA GLY A 545 -15.67 -3.91 14.57
C GLY A 545 -14.97 -5.25 14.37
N GLY A 546 -13.71 -5.23 13.94
CA GLY A 546 -12.90 -6.44 13.73
C GLY A 546 -12.71 -7.26 15.01
N LEU A 547 -12.45 -6.59 16.14
CA LEU A 547 -12.29 -7.23 17.45
C LEU A 547 -13.59 -7.84 18.00
N ALA A 548 -14.75 -7.25 17.67
CA ALA A 548 -16.06 -7.74 18.10
C ALA A 548 -16.61 -8.88 17.21
N SER A 549 -15.96 -9.17 16.09
CA SER A 549 -16.46 -10.08 15.06
C SER A 549 -15.40 -11.08 14.60
N THR A 550 -14.55 -10.76 13.63
CA THR A 550 -13.56 -11.66 13.04
C THR A 550 -12.63 -12.26 14.09
N MET A 551 -12.15 -11.44 15.04
CA MET A 551 -11.27 -11.89 16.13
C MET A 551 -12.03 -12.53 17.31
N HIS A 552 -13.37 -12.52 17.25
CA HIS A 552 -14.23 -12.94 18.35
C HIS A 552 -14.98 -14.23 18.02
N TRP A 553 -14.85 -15.24 18.86
CA TRP A 553 -15.59 -16.49 18.68
C TRP A 553 -17.10 -16.27 18.86
N VAL A 554 -17.89 -16.66 17.86
CA VAL A 554 -19.36 -16.50 17.86
C VAL A 554 -20.01 -17.14 19.10
N GLY A 555 -20.72 -16.32 19.88
CA GLY A 555 -21.40 -16.76 21.10
C GLY A 555 -20.56 -16.64 22.39
N LYS A 556 -19.28 -16.24 22.32
CA LYS A 556 -18.53 -15.81 23.51
C LYS A 556 -18.91 -14.40 23.93
N THR A 557 -18.68 -14.05 25.20
CA THR A 557 -19.05 -12.75 25.79
C THR A 557 -17.88 -12.06 26.47
N ASN A 558 -16.63 -12.40 26.12
CA ASN A 558 -15.46 -11.67 26.61
C ASN A 558 -15.53 -10.21 26.14
N THR A 559 -15.27 -9.31 27.09
CA THR A 559 -15.27 -7.87 26.87
C THR A 559 -14.01 -7.28 27.48
N ASN A 560 -13.57 -6.14 26.96
CA ASN A 560 -12.44 -5.39 27.48
C ASN A 560 -12.81 -4.60 28.76
N ASP A 561 -11.88 -3.77 29.21
CA ASP A 561 -11.99 -2.88 30.37
C ASP A 561 -13.05 -1.77 30.23
N GLU A 562 -13.67 -1.60 29.05
CA GLU A 562 -14.81 -0.71 28.80
C GLU A 562 -16.13 -1.44 28.52
N GLY A 563 -16.13 -2.78 28.55
CA GLY A 563 -17.31 -3.58 28.23
C GLY A 563 -17.58 -3.76 26.72
N LYS A 564 -16.65 -3.39 25.84
CA LYS A 564 -16.70 -3.68 24.39
C LYS A 564 -16.22 -5.11 24.12
N LEU A 565 -16.80 -5.80 23.12
CA LEU A 565 -16.38 -7.15 22.75
C LEU A 565 -14.93 -7.19 22.21
N GLY A 566 -14.25 -8.31 22.43
CA GLY A 566 -12.84 -8.53 22.05
C GLY A 566 -11.85 -8.36 23.21
N MET A 567 -10.64 -8.93 23.07
CA MET A 567 -9.68 -9.10 24.17
C MET A 567 -8.79 -7.88 24.45
N LEU A 568 -8.56 -7.00 23.47
CA LEU A 568 -7.69 -5.83 23.65
C LEU A 568 -8.35 -4.76 24.53
N THR A 569 -7.55 -4.18 25.44
CA THR A 569 -7.91 -3.05 26.30
C THR A 569 -8.20 -1.79 25.49
N ALA A 570 -8.84 -0.80 26.10
CA ALA A 570 -9.05 0.50 25.46
C ALA A 570 -7.73 1.16 25.02
N ALA A 571 -6.72 1.16 25.88
CA ALA A 571 -5.42 1.76 25.58
C ALA A 571 -4.70 1.08 24.40
N GLU A 572 -4.78 -0.25 24.30
CA GLU A 572 -4.20 -0.98 23.16
C GLU A 572 -4.93 -0.67 21.85
N ARG A 573 -6.26 -0.49 21.90
CA ARG A 573 -7.04 -0.10 20.71
C ARG A 573 -6.70 1.33 20.27
N ASP A 574 -6.51 2.24 21.20
CA ASP A 574 -6.10 3.62 20.93
C ASP A 574 -4.68 3.67 20.34
N ASP A 575 -3.72 2.98 20.94
CA ASP A 575 -2.35 2.87 20.41
C ASP A 575 -2.36 2.23 19.00
N MET A 576 -3.20 1.21 18.77
CA MET A 576 -3.33 0.56 17.46
C MET A 576 -3.94 1.49 16.40
N SER A 577 -4.88 2.35 16.77
CA SER A 577 -5.43 3.39 15.88
C SER A 577 -4.34 4.34 15.38
N VAL A 578 -3.46 4.80 16.29
CA VAL A 578 -2.30 5.64 15.92
C VAL A 578 -1.35 4.88 14.99
N PHE A 579 -1.04 3.61 15.29
CA PHE A 579 -0.18 2.79 14.45
C PHE A 579 -0.73 2.66 13.02
N LEU A 580 -2.02 2.33 12.85
CA LEU A 580 -2.64 2.18 11.52
C LEU A 580 -2.54 3.45 10.67
N LEU A 581 -2.66 4.62 11.30
CA LEU A 581 -2.53 5.92 10.63
C LEU A 581 -1.07 6.36 10.43
N SER A 582 -0.11 5.65 11.02
CA SER A 582 1.32 5.95 10.94
C SER A 582 2.04 5.17 9.83
N VAL A 583 1.44 4.12 9.28
CA VAL A 583 2.07 3.30 8.24
C VAL A 583 1.99 4.05 6.91
N PRO A 584 3.10 4.58 6.39
CA PRO A 584 3.07 5.27 5.13
C PRO A 584 3.03 4.26 3.99
N TYR A 585 2.85 4.81 2.83
CA TYR A 585 3.07 4.16 1.57
C TYR A 585 4.57 3.96 1.29
N PRO A 586 5.05 2.80 0.79
CA PRO A 586 6.44 2.69 0.32
C PRO A 586 6.73 3.65 -0.83
N PRO A 587 8.03 3.98 -1.08
CA PRO A 587 8.44 4.80 -2.21
C PRO A 587 7.97 4.21 -3.55
N ALA A 588 7.78 5.08 -4.54
CA ALA A 588 7.35 4.66 -5.86
C ALA A 588 8.43 3.79 -6.55
N GLN A 589 8.03 2.59 -7.00
CA GLN A 589 8.90 1.54 -7.53
C GLN A 589 9.86 2.05 -8.62
N ARG A 590 9.37 2.89 -9.54
CA ARG A 590 10.16 3.34 -10.71
C ARG A 590 10.34 4.84 -10.78
N ARG A 591 10.08 5.60 -9.71
CA ARG A 591 10.34 7.04 -9.73
C ARG A 591 11.83 7.30 -9.96
N PRO A 592 12.20 8.13 -10.95
CA PRO A 592 13.60 8.40 -11.26
C PRO A 592 14.38 8.94 -10.05
N TYR A 593 15.61 8.46 -9.83
CA TYR A 593 16.43 8.83 -8.67
C TYR A 593 16.88 10.29 -8.65
N ASP A 594 16.70 11.02 -9.74
CA ASP A 594 16.91 12.47 -9.80
C ASP A 594 15.61 13.28 -9.57
N ASN A 595 14.55 12.58 -9.17
CA ASN A 595 13.20 13.05 -8.86
C ASN A 595 12.39 13.62 -10.04
N VAL A 596 12.92 13.61 -11.27
CA VAL A 596 12.24 14.18 -12.45
C VAL A 596 11.47 13.09 -13.17
N GLN A 597 10.13 13.18 -13.18
CA GLN A 597 9.32 12.19 -13.91
C GLN A 597 9.62 12.17 -15.41
N SER A 598 9.54 10.96 -15.97
CA SER A 598 9.70 10.72 -17.39
C SER A 598 8.60 11.41 -18.20
N ASP A 599 8.91 11.72 -19.46
CA ASP A 599 7.90 12.27 -20.38
C ASP A 599 6.77 11.28 -20.65
N ARG A 600 7.03 9.97 -20.49
CA ARG A 600 6.01 8.92 -20.60
C ARG A 600 5.05 8.96 -19.41
N ALA A 601 5.54 9.10 -18.18
CA ALA A 601 4.68 9.27 -17.02
C ALA A 601 3.81 10.55 -17.13
N LYS A 602 4.37 11.67 -17.60
CA LYS A 602 3.60 12.90 -17.87
C LYS A 602 2.52 12.71 -18.93
N GLU A 603 2.82 11.98 -19.99
CA GLU A 603 1.83 11.57 -21.00
C GLU A 603 0.73 10.70 -20.37
N GLY A 604 1.10 9.80 -19.47
CA GLY A 604 0.17 9.02 -18.64
C GLY A 604 -0.78 9.88 -17.82
N PHE A 605 -0.28 10.89 -17.09
CA PHE A 605 -1.14 11.84 -16.36
C PHE A 605 -2.15 12.52 -17.27
N ARG A 606 -1.71 12.95 -18.46
CA ARG A 606 -2.58 13.57 -19.46
C ARG A 606 -3.64 12.59 -19.97
N LEU A 607 -3.25 11.37 -20.34
CA LEU A 607 -4.18 10.33 -20.80
C LEU A 607 -5.18 9.94 -19.71
N PHE A 608 -4.70 9.82 -18.48
CA PHE A 608 -5.48 9.33 -17.36
C PHE A 608 -6.49 10.36 -16.85
N HIS A 609 -6.09 11.63 -16.72
CA HIS A 609 -6.91 12.68 -16.10
C HIS A 609 -7.55 13.68 -17.08
N ILE A 610 -7.11 13.75 -18.35
CA ILE A 610 -7.53 14.82 -19.28
C ILE A 610 -8.10 14.27 -20.59
N GLU A 611 -7.33 13.47 -21.33
CA GLU A 611 -7.65 13.12 -22.72
C GLU A 611 -8.35 11.77 -22.90
N GLY A 612 -8.16 10.85 -21.97
CA GLY A 612 -8.71 9.49 -22.07
C GLY A 612 -8.13 8.70 -23.24
N ASN A 613 -8.84 7.64 -23.63
CA ASN A 613 -8.34 6.62 -24.54
C ASN A 613 -8.60 6.88 -26.04
N GLY A 614 -8.38 8.13 -26.50
CA GLY A 614 -8.43 8.51 -27.93
C GLY A 614 -9.84 8.64 -28.54
N GLY A 615 -10.90 8.66 -27.74
CA GLY A 615 -12.31 8.83 -28.16
C GLY A 615 -12.94 10.19 -27.79
N GLY A 616 -12.14 11.17 -27.35
CA GLY A 616 -12.60 12.36 -26.64
C GLY A 616 -12.66 12.14 -25.12
N ARG A 617 -13.21 13.11 -24.35
CA ARG A 617 -13.28 13.05 -22.87
C ARG A 617 -14.16 11.91 -22.32
N ALA A 618 -14.82 11.12 -23.16
CA ALA A 618 -15.51 9.92 -22.72
C ALA A 618 -14.48 8.84 -22.36
N GLY A 619 -14.50 8.34 -21.13
CA GLY A 619 -13.60 7.27 -20.66
C GLY A 619 -12.27 7.77 -20.07
N VAL A 620 -12.27 8.92 -19.40
CA VAL A 620 -11.15 9.42 -18.58
C VAL A 620 -11.19 8.70 -17.23
N CYS A 621 -10.16 7.90 -16.92
CA CYS A 621 -10.09 7.14 -15.67
C CYS A 621 -10.05 8.06 -14.44
N GLY A 622 -9.38 9.20 -14.55
CA GLY A 622 -9.23 10.19 -13.48
C GLY A 622 -10.53 10.85 -13.03
N ASP A 623 -11.60 10.80 -13.83
CA ASP A 623 -12.91 11.33 -13.38
C ASP A 623 -13.55 10.42 -12.31
N CYS A 624 -13.16 9.14 -12.27
CA CYS A 624 -13.51 8.23 -11.18
C CYS A 624 -12.37 8.12 -10.17
N HIS A 625 -11.12 7.99 -10.62
CA HIS A 625 -9.93 7.76 -9.80
C HIS A 625 -9.16 9.06 -9.51
N ARG A 626 -9.55 9.77 -8.44
CA ARG A 626 -9.15 11.16 -8.23
C ARG A 626 -7.89 11.32 -7.38
N LEU A 627 -7.20 12.44 -7.61
CA LEU A 627 -6.16 12.90 -6.69
C LEU A 627 -6.79 13.16 -5.30
N PRO A 628 -6.04 13.03 -4.21
CA PRO A 628 -4.59 12.83 -4.12
C PRO A 628 -4.13 11.37 -4.21
N HIS A 629 -5.00 10.39 -3.93
CA HIS A 629 -4.61 8.98 -3.76
C HIS A 629 -5.03 8.05 -4.93
N LEU A 630 -5.59 8.62 -6.01
CA LEU A 630 -6.15 7.89 -7.15
C LEU A 630 -7.22 6.86 -6.73
N VAL A 631 -7.94 7.18 -5.66
CA VAL A 631 -9.09 6.45 -5.12
C VAL A 631 -10.29 6.62 -6.03
N SER A 632 -11.08 5.56 -6.20
CA SER A 632 -12.40 5.75 -6.78
C SER A 632 -13.29 6.41 -5.73
N THR A 633 -13.60 7.70 -5.88
CA THR A 633 -14.49 8.39 -4.94
C THR A 633 -15.94 8.24 -5.37
N ASN A 634 -16.77 7.72 -4.48
CA ASN A 634 -18.21 7.89 -4.38
C ASN A 634 -18.98 7.83 -5.71
N HIS A 635 -19.08 6.64 -6.30
CA HIS A 635 -20.07 6.45 -7.36
C HIS A 635 -21.48 6.61 -6.75
N PRO A 636 -22.33 7.54 -7.25
CA PRO A 636 -23.55 8.04 -6.59
C PRO A 636 -24.72 7.03 -6.48
N THR A 637 -24.49 5.74 -6.73
CA THR A 637 -25.53 4.69 -6.71
C THR A 637 -25.10 3.40 -6.04
N ILE A 638 -23.86 3.32 -5.53
CA ILE A 638 -23.31 2.08 -4.97
C ILE A 638 -22.53 2.32 -3.69
N GLY A 639 -22.02 3.54 -3.47
CA GLY A 639 -21.26 3.84 -2.27
C GLY A 639 -20.02 2.96 -2.08
N MET A 640 -19.51 2.46 -3.20
CA MET A 640 -18.36 1.58 -3.20
C MET A 640 -17.17 2.39 -3.67
N ASP A 641 -16.27 2.65 -2.75
CA ASP A 641 -14.96 3.18 -3.07
C ASP A 641 -14.07 1.98 -3.43
N THR A 642 -13.76 1.87 -4.72
CA THR A 642 -12.80 0.86 -5.19
C THR A 642 -11.42 1.25 -4.67
N PRO A 643 -10.51 0.27 -4.46
CA PRO A 643 -9.15 0.59 -4.08
C PRO A 643 -8.54 1.65 -5.00
N THR A 644 -7.70 2.48 -4.39
CA THR A 644 -6.72 3.34 -5.04
C THR A 644 -6.12 2.64 -6.27
N TRP A 645 -5.69 3.39 -7.30
CA TRP A 645 -4.70 2.88 -8.27
C TRP A 645 -3.43 2.37 -7.59
N ARG A 646 -3.30 2.60 -6.28
CA ARG A 646 -2.29 1.97 -5.49
C ARG A 646 -2.38 0.46 -5.38
N GLY A 647 -3.57 -0.14 -5.27
CA GLY A 647 -3.66 -1.60 -5.30
C GLY A 647 -3.19 -2.21 -6.65
N ALA A 648 -2.94 -1.38 -7.68
CA ALA A 648 -2.26 -1.81 -8.89
C ALA A 648 -0.75 -2.02 -8.69
N TYR A 649 -0.06 -1.28 -7.79
CA TYR A 649 1.35 -1.54 -7.42
C TYR A 649 1.49 -2.70 -6.44
N ASP A 650 0.51 -2.77 -5.55
CA ASP A 650 0.40 -3.71 -4.45
C ASP A 650 -0.11 -5.10 -4.93
N ARG A 651 0.07 -5.36 -6.24
CA ARG A 651 -0.04 -6.65 -6.95
C ARG A 651 -1.37 -7.40 -6.91
N PHE A 652 -2.52 -6.71 -7.06
CA PHE A 652 -3.79 -7.42 -7.09
C PHE A 652 -4.81 -7.00 -8.17
N LEU A 653 -5.68 -7.98 -8.50
CA LEU A 653 -6.98 -7.87 -9.16
C LEU A 653 -7.96 -7.05 -8.30
N ILE A 654 -7.78 -5.73 -8.29
CA ILE A 654 -8.73 -4.82 -7.67
C ILE A 654 -10.05 -4.83 -8.46
N LEU A 655 -11.05 -5.52 -7.93
CA LEU A 655 -12.43 -5.09 -8.09
C LEU A 655 -13.11 -5.18 -6.73
N PRO A 656 -13.95 -4.19 -6.35
CA PRO A 656 -14.79 -4.32 -5.16
C PRO A 656 -15.56 -5.64 -5.27
N GLN A 657 -15.41 -6.51 -4.25
CA GLN A 657 -16.00 -7.85 -4.14
C GLN A 657 -15.29 -8.99 -4.91
N GLY A 658 -14.06 -8.82 -5.40
CA GLY A 658 -13.30 -9.93 -6.01
C GLY A 658 -13.87 -10.50 -7.31
N ARG A 659 -14.72 -9.72 -8.01
CA ARG A 659 -15.61 -10.15 -9.12
C ARG A 659 -14.96 -10.88 -10.29
N ILE A 660 -13.65 -10.79 -10.46
CA ILE A 660 -12.90 -11.43 -11.55
C ILE A 660 -11.72 -12.27 -11.01
N ASN A 661 -11.75 -12.64 -9.73
CA ASN A 661 -10.90 -13.71 -9.22
C ASN A 661 -11.47 -15.05 -9.69
N LEU A 662 -11.37 -15.33 -11.00
CA LEU A 662 -11.95 -16.49 -11.69
C LEU A 662 -11.02 -16.92 -12.83
N VAL A 663 -10.21 -17.95 -12.62
CA VAL A 663 -9.26 -18.42 -13.65
C VAL A 663 -9.94 -19.20 -14.77
N THR A 664 -11.17 -19.68 -14.56
CA THR A 664 -11.94 -20.45 -15.54
C THR A 664 -12.34 -19.63 -16.78
N LEU A 665 -12.23 -18.31 -16.70
CA LEU A 665 -12.42 -17.42 -17.83
C LEU A 665 -11.14 -17.37 -18.67
N GLN A 666 -11.20 -17.84 -19.92
CA GLN A 666 -10.05 -17.99 -20.82
C GLN A 666 -9.06 -16.79 -20.83
N PRO A 667 -9.49 -15.51 -20.82
CA PRO A 667 -8.56 -14.38 -20.76
C PRO A 667 -7.75 -14.27 -19.45
N PHE A 668 -8.25 -14.83 -18.35
CA PHE A 668 -7.64 -14.79 -17.01
C PHE A 668 -6.85 -16.06 -16.70
N ALA A 669 -7.25 -17.21 -17.25
CA ALA A 669 -6.45 -18.45 -17.21
C ALA A 669 -5.01 -18.18 -17.67
N GLU A 670 -4.84 -17.55 -18.84
CA GLU A 670 -3.52 -17.24 -19.40
C GLU A 670 -2.69 -16.30 -18.51
N LEU A 671 -3.34 -15.38 -17.78
CA LEU A 671 -2.66 -14.49 -16.84
C LEU A 671 -2.23 -15.22 -15.58
N ALA A 672 -3.08 -16.09 -15.02
CA ALA A 672 -2.77 -16.90 -13.86
C ALA A 672 -1.60 -17.88 -14.13
N GLU A 673 -1.55 -18.44 -15.34
CA GLU A 673 -0.41 -19.24 -15.80
C GLU A 673 0.91 -18.46 -15.82
N GLN A 674 0.86 -17.14 -16.02
CA GLN A 674 2.02 -16.25 -16.06
C GLN A 674 2.37 -15.64 -14.70
N GLY A 675 1.66 -15.98 -13.62
CA GLY A 675 1.84 -15.35 -12.31
C GLY A 675 1.22 -13.94 -12.21
N ILE A 676 0.17 -13.68 -12.99
CA ILE A 676 -0.67 -12.46 -12.98
C ILE A 676 0.16 -11.17 -13.17
N PRO A 677 0.83 -10.98 -14.33
CA PRO A 677 1.57 -9.75 -14.60
C PRO A 677 0.62 -8.53 -14.61
N GLU A 678 0.75 -7.66 -13.61
CA GLU A 678 -0.22 -6.59 -13.30
C GLU A 678 -0.35 -5.62 -14.47
N ARG A 679 0.77 -5.23 -15.07
CA ARG A 679 0.78 -4.34 -16.23
C ARG A 679 -0.08 -4.90 -17.37
N GLU A 680 0.03 -6.19 -17.66
CA GLU A 680 -0.69 -6.85 -18.74
C GLU A 680 -2.18 -7.01 -18.40
N LEU A 681 -2.50 -7.29 -17.12
CA LEU A 681 -3.86 -7.27 -16.61
C LEU A 681 -4.51 -5.90 -16.86
N TRP A 682 -3.87 -4.81 -16.42
CA TRP A 682 -4.42 -3.46 -16.55
C TRP A 682 -4.48 -2.97 -17.98
N ARG A 683 -3.56 -3.37 -18.85
CA ARG A 683 -3.56 -3.04 -20.29
C ARG A 683 -4.82 -3.56 -21.01
N ARG A 684 -5.47 -4.61 -20.49
CA ARG A 684 -6.78 -5.09 -20.99
C ARG A 684 -7.89 -4.05 -20.86
N THR A 685 -7.85 -3.17 -19.87
CA THR A 685 -8.81 -2.06 -19.72
C THR A 685 -8.78 -1.10 -20.92
N TRP A 686 -7.68 -1.11 -21.68
CA TRP A 686 -7.47 -0.32 -22.89
C TRP A 686 -7.46 -1.19 -24.16
N ALA A 687 -8.07 -2.38 -24.10
CA ALA A 687 -8.12 -3.36 -25.18
C ALA A 687 -6.72 -3.78 -25.68
N GLN A 688 -5.77 -3.95 -24.73
CA GLN A 688 -4.40 -4.39 -24.99
C GLN A 688 -3.56 -3.46 -25.87
N ARG A 689 -3.88 -2.16 -25.87
CA ARG A 689 -3.16 -1.16 -26.65
C ARG A 689 -1.94 -0.63 -25.88
N GLU A 690 -0.82 -0.45 -26.60
CA GLU A 690 0.40 0.17 -26.07
C GLU A 690 0.18 1.61 -25.57
N ALA A 691 -0.90 2.28 -26.01
CA ALA A 691 -1.31 3.59 -25.52
C ALA A 691 -1.60 3.62 -24.00
N PHE A 692 -1.77 2.47 -23.34
CA PHE A 692 -1.88 2.39 -21.88
C PHE A 692 -0.53 2.44 -21.16
N ASP A 693 0.59 2.11 -21.83
CA ASP A 693 1.88 2.04 -21.16
C ASP A 693 2.30 3.36 -20.49
N PRO A 694 2.07 4.55 -21.09
CA PRO A 694 2.32 5.80 -20.39
C PRO A 694 1.50 5.94 -19.09
N VAL A 695 0.27 5.41 -19.04
CA VAL A 695 -0.56 5.38 -17.82
C VAL A 695 0.07 4.44 -16.77
N TRP A 696 0.63 3.31 -17.20
CA TRP A 696 1.37 2.44 -16.29
C TRP A 696 2.66 3.10 -15.78
N ASP A 697 3.41 3.80 -16.65
CA ASP A 697 4.59 4.57 -16.25
C ASP A 697 4.19 5.71 -15.27
N MET A 698 3.03 6.36 -15.48
CA MET A 698 2.47 7.34 -14.53
C MET A 698 2.24 6.71 -13.18
N VAL A 699 1.65 5.52 -13.15
CA VAL A 699 1.47 4.73 -11.94
C VAL A 699 2.87 4.52 -11.35
N GLU A 700 3.77 3.75 -11.95
CA GLU A 700 5.10 3.41 -11.38
C GLU A 700 5.95 4.60 -10.89
N GLU A 701 5.74 5.82 -11.41
CA GLU A 701 6.48 7.04 -11.05
C GLU A 701 5.72 8.03 -10.13
N HIS A 702 4.41 7.85 -9.90
CA HIS A 702 3.59 8.78 -9.11
C HIS A 702 4.10 8.92 -7.67
N SER A 703 4.22 10.15 -7.17
CA SER A 703 4.73 10.42 -5.82
C SER A 703 3.88 9.78 -4.71
N THR A 704 4.53 9.01 -3.85
CA THR A 704 3.92 8.36 -2.67
C THR A 704 4.30 9.02 -1.34
N GLY A 705 4.90 10.21 -1.36
CA GLY A 705 5.45 10.83 -0.15
C GLY A 705 6.93 11.16 -0.24
N TYR A 706 7.63 10.58 -1.23
CA TYR A 706 9.09 10.54 -1.25
C TYR A 706 9.65 11.07 -2.56
N SER A 707 10.79 11.75 -2.47
CA SER A 707 11.63 12.02 -3.63
C SER A 707 12.10 10.70 -4.25
N GLY A 708 12.26 10.63 -5.57
CA GLY A 708 12.86 9.46 -6.19
C GLY A 708 14.30 9.17 -5.72
N ALA A 709 14.97 10.17 -5.13
CA ALA A 709 16.29 10.06 -4.51
C ALA A 709 16.27 9.39 -3.12
N PHE A 710 15.10 9.27 -2.48
CA PHE A 710 14.99 8.64 -1.16
C PHE A 710 15.38 7.15 -1.23
N ALA A 711 16.08 6.69 -0.20
CA ALA A 711 16.67 5.38 -0.02
C ALA A 711 17.69 4.95 -1.10
N ARG A 712 17.92 5.76 -2.13
CA ARG A 712 18.91 5.42 -3.17
C ARG A 712 20.32 5.46 -2.60
N GLN A 713 21.12 4.47 -3.00
CA GLN A 713 22.47 4.29 -2.50
C GLN A 713 23.51 4.31 -3.61
N ALA A 714 24.72 4.72 -3.26
CA ALA A 714 25.91 4.51 -4.06
C ALA A 714 27.13 4.31 -3.16
N THR A 715 27.78 3.13 -3.24
CA THR A 715 29.08 2.93 -2.60
C THR A 715 30.20 3.39 -3.53
N LEU A 716 31.03 4.33 -3.08
CA LEU A 716 32.29 4.68 -3.73
C LEU A 716 33.40 3.75 -3.25
N ASN A 717 33.92 2.94 -4.16
CA ASN A 717 35.17 2.19 -4.02
C ASN A 717 35.91 2.21 -5.37
N GLN A 718 37.13 1.65 -5.44
CA GLN A 718 37.91 1.67 -6.67
C GLN A 718 37.21 1.02 -7.87
N ALA A 719 36.39 -0.02 -7.64
CA ALA A 719 35.68 -0.75 -8.69
C ALA A 719 34.43 0.01 -9.16
N SER A 720 33.61 0.51 -8.23
CA SER A 720 32.38 1.24 -8.56
C SER A 720 32.67 2.59 -9.23
N LEU A 721 33.78 3.24 -8.88
CA LEU A 721 34.17 4.50 -9.51
C LEU A 721 34.46 4.38 -11.02
N ALA A 722 34.75 3.17 -11.51
CA ALA A 722 34.88 2.91 -12.94
C ALA A 722 33.52 2.85 -13.68
N LYS A 723 32.41 2.75 -12.95
CA LYS A 723 31.05 2.66 -13.51
C LYS A 723 30.42 4.07 -13.59
N PRO A 724 30.02 4.57 -14.78
CA PRO A 724 29.45 5.92 -14.92
C PRO A 724 28.21 6.17 -14.07
N ILE A 725 27.36 5.13 -13.90
CA ILE A 725 26.13 5.20 -13.11
C ILE A 725 26.37 5.58 -11.64
N THR A 726 27.52 5.20 -11.07
CA THR A 726 27.82 5.48 -9.66
C THR A 726 27.91 6.98 -9.40
N LEU A 727 28.63 7.73 -10.24
CA LEU A 727 28.70 9.19 -10.09
C LEU A 727 27.40 9.88 -10.51
N ASP A 728 26.64 9.32 -11.45
CA ASP A 728 25.33 9.86 -11.83
C ASP A 728 24.35 9.83 -10.64
N ILE A 729 24.30 8.73 -9.89
CA ILE A 729 23.50 8.61 -8.66
C ILE A 729 24.00 9.58 -7.59
N VAL A 730 25.31 9.64 -7.32
CA VAL A 730 25.86 10.59 -6.31
C VAL A 730 25.50 12.03 -6.66
N ASN A 731 25.59 12.42 -7.94
CA ASN A 731 25.21 13.76 -8.38
C ASN A 731 23.71 14.03 -8.22
N ALA A 732 22.85 13.05 -8.50
CA ALA A 732 21.41 13.17 -8.31
C ALA A 732 21.02 13.29 -6.83
N LEU A 733 21.71 12.54 -5.96
CA LEU A 733 21.57 12.61 -4.51
C LEU A 733 21.99 13.99 -3.99
N GLU A 734 23.17 14.50 -4.39
CA GLU A 734 23.60 15.85 -4.01
C GLU A 734 22.61 16.91 -4.49
N GLN A 735 22.14 16.81 -5.73
CA GLN A 735 21.18 17.77 -6.28
C GLN A 735 19.89 17.77 -5.44
N SER A 736 19.35 16.59 -5.14
CA SER A 736 18.14 16.46 -4.31
C SER A 736 18.37 16.98 -2.89
N ALA A 737 19.56 16.78 -2.32
CA ALA A 737 19.92 17.30 -1.02
C ALA A 737 20.10 18.84 -1.01
N ARG A 738 20.65 19.45 -2.07
CA ARG A 738 20.68 20.92 -2.23
C ARG A 738 19.28 21.52 -2.31
N GLU A 739 18.36 20.78 -2.91
CA GLU A 739 16.95 21.14 -2.99
C GLU A 739 16.21 20.88 -1.66
N GLU A 740 16.88 20.31 -0.65
CA GLU A 740 16.31 19.88 0.64
C GLU A 740 15.22 18.80 0.51
N ALA A 741 15.19 18.07 -0.61
CA ALA A 741 14.25 16.97 -0.83
C ALA A 741 14.61 15.71 -0.03
N ILE A 742 15.89 15.54 0.30
CA ILE A 742 16.44 14.45 1.11
C ILE A 742 17.55 14.98 2.04
N ILE A 743 17.90 14.19 3.05
CA ILE A 743 19.14 14.30 3.82
C ILE A 743 20.13 13.31 3.22
N LEU A 744 21.25 13.79 2.67
CA LEU A 744 22.29 12.91 2.14
C LEU A 744 23.35 12.65 3.22
N ALA A 745 23.42 11.39 3.64
CA ALA A 745 24.42 10.90 4.60
C ALA A 745 25.41 9.96 3.91
N VAL A 746 26.62 9.88 4.45
CA VAL A 746 27.67 8.98 3.98
C VAL A 746 28.25 8.23 5.16
N SER A 747 28.14 6.92 5.16
CA SER A 747 28.80 6.04 6.13
C SER A 747 29.91 5.26 5.43
N GLY A 748 31.07 5.15 6.06
CA GLY A 748 32.22 4.56 5.41
C GLY A 748 33.47 4.53 6.26
N VAL A 749 34.62 4.41 5.61
CA VAL A 749 35.91 4.25 6.26
C VAL A 749 37.01 4.98 5.51
N MET A 750 37.83 5.71 6.26
CA MET A 750 39.07 6.32 5.80
C MET A 750 40.23 5.36 6.09
N ILE A 751 41.07 5.11 5.10
CA ILE A 751 42.14 4.11 5.14
C ILE A 751 43.50 4.81 5.05
N ASP A 752 44.36 4.60 6.05
CA ASP A 752 45.76 5.07 6.08
C ASP A 752 46.72 3.94 6.48
N GLY A 753 47.38 3.36 5.48
CA GLY A 753 48.34 2.28 5.66
C GLY A 753 47.71 1.00 6.20
N ASN A 754 47.83 0.75 7.50
CA ASN A 754 47.25 -0.40 8.20
C ASN A 754 46.11 -0.01 9.15
N TYR A 755 45.74 1.27 9.19
CA TYR A 755 44.70 1.79 10.06
C TYR A 755 43.50 2.19 9.22
N ALA A 756 42.31 1.87 9.69
CA ALA A 756 41.05 2.32 9.12
C ALA A 756 40.23 3.00 10.20
N GLN A 757 39.61 4.13 9.86
CA GLN A 757 38.76 4.90 10.76
C GLN A 757 37.38 5.00 10.14
N ALA A 758 36.37 4.47 10.83
CA ALA A 758 34.98 4.66 10.44
C ALA A 758 34.63 6.15 10.45
N ILE A 759 33.87 6.58 9.44
CA ILE A 759 33.43 7.96 9.28
C ILE A 759 31.93 8.00 8.97
N SER A 760 31.28 9.06 9.45
CA SER A 760 29.91 9.41 9.10
C SER A 760 29.89 10.88 8.73
N LEU A 761 29.46 11.18 7.50
CA LEU A 761 29.42 12.53 6.94
C LEU A 761 27.98 12.88 6.55
N ARG A 762 27.66 14.17 6.55
CA ARG A 762 26.42 14.71 5.99
C ARG A 762 26.73 15.76 4.95
N PHE A 763 25.99 15.75 3.85
CA PHE A 763 26.07 16.82 2.87
C PHE A 763 25.32 18.07 3.35
N ASP A 764 25.98 19.23 3.35
CA ASP A 764 25.40 20.52 3.80
C ASP A 764 24.87 21.41 2.66
N GLY A 765 24.90 20.89 1.43
CA GLY A 765 24.58 21.62 0.20
C GLY A 765 25.81 21.97 -0.65
N GLN A 766 27.01 21.93 -0.06
CA GLN A 766 28.27 22.20 -0.75
C GLN A 766 29.31 21.11 -0.50
N GLU A 767 29.50 20.71 0.76
CA GLU A 767 30.51 19.74 1.20
C GLU A 767 29.89 18.66 2.08
N TYR A 768 30.62 17.55 2.24
CA TYR A 768 30.34 16.49 3.19
C TYR A 768 31.04 16.79 4.51
N VAL A 769 30.26 17.11 5.54
CA VAL A 769 30.74 17.60 6.83
C VAL A 769 30.55 16.57 7.95
N SER A 770 31.46 16.60 8.93
CA SER A 770 31.40 15.83 10.17
C SER A 770 32.00 16.64 11.31
N SER A 771 32.03 16.08 12.52
CA SER A 771 32.70 16.69 13.67
C SER A 771 34.23 16.77 13.53
N ILE A 772 34.83 16.01 12.60
CA ILE A 772 36.29 15.90 12.43
C ILE A 772 36.82 16.55 11.14
N GLY A 773 35.96 17.04 10.25
CA GLY A 773 36.37 17.73 9.02
C GLY A 773 35.25 17.82 7.97
N SER A 774 35.57 18.47 6.85
CA SER A 774 34.73 18.52 5.66
C SER A 774 35.50 18.02 4.43
N HIS A 775 34.76 17.48 3.46
CA HIS A 775 35.28 16.98 2.20
C HIS A 775 34.37 17.36 1.05
N THR A 776 34.93 17.80 -0.06
CA THR A 776 34.21 17.93 -1.33
C THR A 776 33.99 16.56 -1.99
N GLN A 777 33.06 16.47 -2.93
CA GLN A 777 32.89 15.26 -3.75
C GLN A 777 34.19 14.90 -4.48
N GLU A 778 34.87 15.89 -5.06
CA GLU A 778 36.11 15.68 -5.80
C GLU A 778 37.22 15.10 -4.91
N GLU A 779 37.30 15.55 -3.65
CA GLU A 779 38.25 15.01 -2.67
C GLU A 779 37.93 13.57 -2.29
N LEU A 780 36.67 13.25 -1.97
CA LEU A 780 36.25 11.87 -1.67
C LEU A 780 36.53 10.95 -2.85
N VAL A 781 36.21 11.37 -4.06
CA VAL A 781 36.51 10.63 -5.30
C VAL A 781 38.02 10.46 -5.50
N ALA A 782 38.84 11.48 -5.21
CA ALA A 782 40.29 11.35 -5.29
C ALA A 782 40.84 10.35 -4.26
N LEU A 783 40.37 10.40 -3.02
CA LEU A 783 40.72 9.45 -1.96
C LEU A 783 40.31 8.03 -2.33
N THR A 784 39.13 7.83 -2.90
CA THR A 784 38.69 6.53 -3.41
C THR A 784 39.62 5.99 -4.48
N ARG A 785 40.07 6.82 -5.45
CA ARG A 785 41.05 6.38 -6.47
C ARG A 785 42.36 5.90 -5.84
N GLU A 786 42.79 6.56 -4.77
CA GLU A 786 44.00 6.19 -4.02
C GLU A 786 43.80 4.97 -3.11
N GLY A 787 42.58 4.43 -3.00
CA GLY A 787 42.25 3.33 -2.09
C GLY A 787 42.22 3.75 -0.61
N LYS A 788 42.05 5.06 -0.35
CA LYS A 788 42.05 5.65 0.98
C LYS A 788 40.66 5.93 1.54
N PHE A 789 39.62 5.70 0.76
CA PHE A 789 38.24 5.93 1.16
C PHE A 789 37.32 4.92 0.51
N ILE A 790 36.45 4.32 1.33
CA ILE A 790 35.25 3.62 0.88
C ILE A 790 34.08 4.23 1.63
N GLY A 791 33.01 4.60 0.94
CA GLY A 791 31.82 5.11 1.61
C GLY A 791 30.55 4.98 0.80
N THR A 792 29.46 4.73 1.52
CA THR A 792 28.12 4.52 1.00
C THR A 792 27.31 5.79 1.20
N PHE A 793 26.90 6.40 0.09
CA PHE A 793 26.07 7.59 0.05
C PHE A 793 24.62 7.13 0.05
N THR A 794 23.82 7.55 1.03
CA THR A 794 22.42 7.15 1.19
C THR A 794 21.54 8.40 1.29
N GLY A 795 20.49 8.45 0.46
CA GLY A 795 19.46 9.48 0.57
C GLY A 795 18.42 9.13 1.64
N HIS A 796 18.41 9.83 2.75
CA HIS A 796 17.39 9.70 3.81
C HIS A 796 16.34 10.79 3.69
N HIS A 797 15.23 10.65 4.40
CA HIS A 797 14.27 11.74 4.62
C HIS A 797 14.44 12.27 6.06
N GLY A 798 13.82 13.42 6.38
CA GLY A 798 13.97 14.06 7.68
C GLY A 798 12.99 13.55 8.75
N VAL A 799 13.08 14.09 9.96
CA VAL A 799 12.26 13.63 11.10
C VAL A 799 10.77 13.97 11.02
N ASN A 800 10.35 14.87 10.13
CA ASN A 800 8.96 15.33 10.05
C ASN A 800 8.11 14.37 9.20
N THR A 801 7.91 13.16 9.73
CA THR A 801 7.10 12.09 9.14
C THR A 801 6.24 11.40 10.20
N GLY A 802 5.31 10.56 9.78
CA GLY A 802 4.46 9.74 10.65
C GLY A 802 3.17 10.44 11.07
N PHE A 803 2.58 9.99 12.18
CA PHE A 803 1.23 10.40 12.60
C PHE A 803 1.05 11.92 12.76
N ASP A 804 2.02 12.60 13.39
CA ASP A 804 1.97 14.04 13.66
C ASP A 804 2.36 14.89 12.44
N HIS A 805 2.99 14.27 11.43
CA HIS A 805 3.48 14.92 10.21
C HIS A 805 3.06 14.09 8.98
N PRO A 806 1.75 14.00 8.70
CA PRO A 806 1.24 13.22 7.58
C PRO A 806 1.68 13.80 6.23
N GLN A 807 1.55 13.00 5.17
CA GLN A 807 1.86 13.43 3.82
C GLN A 807 0.95 14.61 3.41
N PRO A 808 1.50 15.72 2.87
CA PRO A 808 0.68 16.76 2.25
C PRO A 808 -0.13 16.20 1.08
N ALA A 809 -1.37 16.63 0.91
CA ALA A 809 -2.25 16.13 -0.14
C ALA A 809 -2.80 17.29 -0.97
N LEU A 810 -2.83 17.14 -2.30
CA LEU A 810 -3.25 18.17 -3.26
C LEU A 810 -4.30 17.62 -4.24
N TRP A 811 -5.39 18.36 -4.44
CA TRP A 811 -6.44 17.96 -5.36
C TRP A 811 -7.20 19.17 -5.95
N THR A 812 -8.13 18.89 -6.86
CA THR A 812 -8.91 19.92 -7.57
C THR A 812 -9.95 20.57 -6.66
N LEU A 813 -10.43 21.78 -6.99
CA LEU A 813 -11.34 22.53 -6.11
C LEU A 813 -12.67 21.78 -5.87
N SER A 814 -12.82 21.28 -4.65
CA SER A 814 -14.03 20.73 -4.01
C SER A 814 -13.60 20.01 -2.72
N PRO A 815 -14.51 19.79 -1.74
CA PRO A 815 -14.23 18.87 -0.65
C PRO A 815 -13.86 17.48 -1.18
N ILE A 816 -12.82 16.86 -0.62
CA ILE A 816 -12.25 15.59 -1.10
C ILE A 816 -13.29 14.45 -1.21
N HIS A 817 -14.25 14.40 -0.27
CA HIS A 817 -15.28 13.36 -0.19
C HIS A 817 -16.51 13.62 -1.09
N GLU A 818 -16.67 14.84 -1.61
CA GLU A 818 -17.81 15.26 -2.45
C GLU A 818 -17.44 15.29 -3.95
N GLN A 819 -16.18 15.02 -4.29
CA GLN A 819 -15.69 15.14 -5.65
C GLN A 819 -16.46 14.24 -6.63
N SER A 820 -17.10 14.86 -7.62
CA SER A 820 -17.80 14.16 -8.71
C SER A 820 -17.60 14.83 -10.07
N GLY A 821 -17.88 14.11 -11.16
CA GLY A 821 -17.77 14.64 -12.53
C GLY A 821 -16.34 14.98 -13.01
N PRO A 822 -16.20 15.73 -14.10
CA PRO A 822 -14.89 15.91 -14.71
C PRO A 822 -13.93 16.79 -13.91
N GLN A 823 -12.66 16.38 -13.73
CA GLN A 823 -11.68 17.18 -12.98
C GLN A 823 -11.27 18.47 -13.71
N GLU A 824 -11.10 19.58 -12.97
CA GLU A 824 -10.64 20.87 -13.51
C GLU A 824 -9.30 21.27 -12.91
N PHE A 825 -8.26 21.29 -13.75
CA PHE A 825 -6.91 21.65 -13.35
C PHE A 825 -6.59 23.14 -13.62
N PRO A 826 -5.81 23.80 -12.76
CA PRO A 826 -5.46 25.21 -12.93
C PRO A 826 -4.69 25.48 -14.23
N ASN A 827 -4.96 26.65 -14.82
CA ASN A 827 -4.16 27.21 -15.91
C ASN A 827 -3.51 28.51 -15.43
N ILE A 828 -2.19 28.64 -15.58
CA ILE A 828 -1.43 29.86 -15.29
C ILE A 828 -0.83 30.45 -16.57
N HIS A 829 -0.58 31.76 -16.57
CA HIS A 829 0.00 32.47 -17.71
C HIS A 829 0.89 33.64 -17.25
N SER A 830 1.48 34.37 -18.19
CA SER A 830 2.49 35.40 -17.87
C SER A 830 2.02 36.53 -16.95
N GLU A 831 0.71 36.76 -16.82
CA GLU A 831 0.13 37.79 -15.95
C GLU A 831 -0.54 37.20 -14.69
N GLN A 832 -0.57 35.87 -14.55
CA GLN A 832 -1.15 35.16 -13.42
C GLN A 832 -0.30 33.92 -13.12
N LEU A 833 0.64 34.05 -12.18
CA LEU A 833 1.50 32.96 -11.69
C LEU A 833 0.94 32.27 -10.44
N SER A 834 -0.21 32.75 -9.95
CA SER A 834 -0.93 32.17 -8.83
C SER A 834 -1.97 31.16 -9.32
N MET A 835 -1.99 30.00 -8.69
CA MET A 835 -3.08 29.03 -8.79
C MET A 835 -3.77 28.85 -7.43
N THR A 836 -5.04 28.47 -7.49
CA THR A 836 -5.83 28.09 -6.32
C THR A 836 -6.27 26.64 -6.53
N LEU A 837 -6.06 25.83 -5.51
CA LEU A 837 -6.37 24.41 -5.48
C LEU A 837 -6.74 24.02 -4.05
N SER A 838 -7.19 22.78 -3.85
CA SER A 838 -7.41 22.24 -2.52
C SER A 838 -6.16 21.51 -2.02
N GLY A 839 -5.90 21.60 -0.72
CA GLY A 839 -4.82 20.87 -0.09
C GLY A 839 -4.98 20.73 1.43
N ARG A 840 -4.48 19.61 1.95
CA ARG A 840 -4.48 19.25 3.39
C ARG A 840 -3.05 18.95 3.84
N HIS A 841 -2.77 19.18 5.12
CA HIS A 841 -1.46 19.00 5.74
C HIS A 841 -0.35 19.81 5.04
N VAL A 842 -0.72 20.98 4.50
CA VAL A 842 0.20 21.88 3.80
C VAL A 842 0.68 22.96 4.75
N ASP A 843 2.00 23.06 4.92
CA ASP A 843 2.63 24.14 5.66
C ASP A 843 2.84 25.39 4.78
N VAL A 844 2.75 26.58 5.36
CA VAL A 844 2.97 27.86 4.64
C VAL A 844 4.41 28.06 4.15
N ASP A 845 5.37 27.35 4.77
CA ASP A 845 6.80 27.37 4.43
C ASP A 845 7.26 26.10 3.71
N ALA A 846 6.33 25.25 3.29
CA ALA A 846 6.59 24.07 2.47
C ALA A 846 7.34 24.45 1.18
N HIS A 847 8.22 23.56 0.73
CA HIS A 847 8.89 23.73 -0.55
C HIS A 847 7.92 23.51 -1.70
N ILE A 848 7.97 24.39 -2.69
CA ILE A 848 7.26 24.22 -3.96
C ILE A 848 8.17 23.45 -4.90
N ILE A 849 7.68 22.34 -5.44
CA ILE A 849 8.39 21.49 -6.39
C ILE A 849 7.58 21.44 -7.68
N VAL A 850 8.22 21.73 -8.81
CA VAL A 850 7.60 21.67 -10.14
C VAL A 850 8.42 20.70 -11.00
N ASN A 851 7.76 19.66 -11.51
CA ASN A 851 8.39 18.59 -12.30
C ASN A 851 9.61 17.96 -11.61
N GLY A 852 9.51 17.73 -10.30
CA GLY A 852 10.57 17.12 -9.50
C GLY A 852 11.68 18.06 -9.06
N ARG A 853 11.62 19.36 -9.39
CA ARG A 853 12.63 20.36 -9.03
C ARG A 853 12.07 21.44 -8.12
N ARG A 854 12.82 21.79 -7.07
CA ARG A 854 12.47 22.92 -6.21
C ARG A 854 12.40 24.22 -6.99
N MET A 855 11.36 25.01 -6.73
CA MET A 855 11.10 26.31 -7.33
C MET A 855 10.72 27.33 -6.24
N ASP A 856 11.18 28.57 -6.39
CA ASP A 856 10.81 29.65 -5.48
C ASP A 856 9.33 30.05 -5.68
N GLY A 857 8.67 30.42 -4.59
CA GLY A 857 7.28 30.87 -4.60
C GLY A 857 6.74 31.08 -3.19
N THR A 858 5.42 31.27 -3.09
CA THR A 858 4.74 31.43 -1.80
C THR A 858 3.46 30.61 -1.73
N ILE A 859 3.14 30.13 -0.53
CA ILE A 859 1.92 29.38 -0.23
C ILE A 859 1.08 30.21 0.75
N LYS A 860 -0.23 30.27 0.51
CA LYS A 860 -1.21 30.87 1.43
C LYS A 860 -2.30 29.86 1.70
N LEU A 861 -2.58 29.61 2.97
CA LEU A 861 -3.74 28.85 3.41
C LEU A 861 -4.98 29.74 3.32
N LEU A 862 -6.06 29.21 2.75
CA LEU A 862 -7.36 29.84 2.62
C LEU A 862 -8.38 29.06 3.47
N GLU A 863 -9.67 29.40 3.36
CA GLU A 863 -10.76 28.68 4.04
C GLU A 863 -11.08 27.36 3.30
N GLU A 864 -11.75 26.41 3.98
CA GLU A 864 -12.29 25.18 3.37
C GLU A 864 -11.24 24.30 2.65
N GLU A 865 -10.08 24.09 3.28
CA GLU A 865 -8.97 23.30 2.69
C GLU A 865 -8.45 23.85 1.36
N MET A 866 -8.74 25.11 1.02
CA MET A 866 -8.15 25.75 -0.15
C MET A 866 -6.78 26.33 0.17
N ILE A 867 -5.89 26.28 -0.82
CA ILE A 867 -4.59 26.94 -0.79
C ILE A 867 -4.37 27.76 -2.05
N SER A 868 -3.56 28.80 -1.94
CA SER A 868 -3.02 29.51 -3.10
C SER A 868 -1.52 29.31 -3.17
N VAL A 869 -1.04 28.87 -4.33
CA VAL A 869 0.38 28.70 -4.64
C VAL A 869 0.74 29.72 -5.71
N GLU A 870 1.70 30.60 -5.40
CA GLU A 870 2.21 31.62 -6.31
C GLU A 870 3.67 31.31 -6.67
N LEU A 871 3.93 31.01 -7.94
CA LEU A 871 5.27 30.73 -8.43
C LEU A 871 6.04 32.04 -8.65
N ALA A 872 7.33 32.07 -8.28
CA ALA A 872 8.18 33.23 -8.50
C ALA A 872 8.49 33.48 -9.99
N GLU A 873 8.47 32.41 -10.79
CA GLU A 873 8.68 32.47 -12.23
C GLU A 873 7.73 31.54 -12.98
N ARG A 874 7.51 31.83 -14.26
CA ARG A 874 6.64 31.03 -15.12
C ARG A 874 7.41 29.82 -15.67
N PRO A 875 6.92 28.58 -15.47
CA PRO A 875 7.46 27.42 -16.18
C PRO A 875 7.28 27.53 -17.71
N PRO A 876 7.91 26.62 -18.49
CA PRO A 876 7.64 26.47 -19.93
C PRO A 876 6.14 26.29 -20.25
N LEU A 877 5.75 26.43 -21.52
CA LEU A 877 4.37 26.16 -21.92
C LEU A 877 4.09 24.65 -21.87
N GLY A 878 2.89 24.26 -21.41
CA GLY A 878 2.42 22.87 -21.38
C GLY A 878 2.01 22.39 -20.00
N LEU A 879 1.92 21.07 -19.86
CA LEU A 879 1.52 20.38 -18.63
C LEU A 879 2.71 20.29 -17.66
N HIS A 880 2.44 20.58 -16.39
CA HIS A 880 3.38 20.50 -15.30
C HIS A 880 2.77 19.76 -14.11
N LEU A 881 3.64 19.19 -13.29
CA LEU A 881 3.29 18.52 -12.04
C LEU A 881 3.82 19.36 -10.88
N LEU A 882 2.91 19.78 -10.00
CA LEU A 882 3.18 20.48 -8.76
C LEU A 882 3.22 19.47 -7.61
N GLN A 883 4.20 19.62 -6.74
CA GLN A 883 4.21 18.97 -5.43
C GLN A 883 4.56 20.01 -4.35
N LEU A 884 4.07 19.79 -3.14
CA LEU A 884 4.46 20.55 -1.95
C LEU A 884 5.14 19.61 -0.96
N GLN A 885 6.26 20.04 -0.39
CA GLN A 885 7.02 19.26 0.58
C GLN A 885 7.08 19.98 1.93
N THR A 886 6.63 19.31 2.99
CA THR A 886 6.88 19.75 4.36
C THR A 886 8.38 19.79 4.63
N ARG A 887 8.87 20.85 5.26
CA ARG A 887 10.31 21.02 5.55
C ARG A 887 10.83 19.82 6.33
N GLY A 888 11.83 19.13 5.78
CA GLY A 888 12.39 17.92 6.40
C GLY A 888 11.39 16.77 6.55
N GLY A 889 10.35 16.74 5.71
CA GLY A 889 9.28 15.75 5.74
C GLY A 889 8.84 15.28 4.35
N LEU A 890 7.62 14.74 4.30
CA LEU A 890 7.04 14.10 3.12
C LEU A 890 6.64 15.09 2.02
N ILE A 891 6.55 14.59 0.79
CA ILE A 891 6.18 15.29 -0.43
C ILE A 891 4.75 14.90 -0.85
N SER A 892 3.96 15.85 -1.34
CA SER A 892 2.62 15.55 -1.84
C SER A 892 2.59 14.63 -3.07
N ASN A 893 1.39 14.18 -3.40
CA ASN A 893 1.07 13.63 -4.72
C ASN A 893 1.42 14.62 -5.85
N ASP A 894 1.53 14.10 -7.06
CA ASP A 894 1.77 14.89 -8.27
C ASP A 894 0.47 15.55 -8.76
N PHE A 895 0.34 16.86 -8.53
CA PHE A 895 -0.84 17.64 -8.91
C PHE A 895 -0.67 18.32 -10.26
N ILE A 896 -1.65 18.16 -11.16
CA ILE A 896 -1.55 18.69 -12.53
C ILE A 896 -1.90 20.18 -12.55
N PHE A 897 -1.09 20.98 -13.26
CA PHE A 897 -1.47 22.30 -13.74
C PHE A 897 -0.92 22.54 -15.14
N ASN A 898 -1.46 23.53 -15.84
CA ASN A 898 -1.07 23.84 -17.21
C ASN A 898 -0.60 25.29 -17.34
N VAL A 899 0.42 25.52 -18.16
CA VAL A 899 0.95 26.85 -18.46
C VAL A 899 0.59 27.23 -19.88
N THR A 900 -0.18 28.31 -20.04
CA THR A 900 -0.65 28.80 -21.34
C THR A 900 0.01 30.12 -21.75
N ALA A 901 -0.03 30.41 -23.04
CA ALA A 901 0.51 31.67 -23.57
C ALA A 901 -0.35 32.87 -23.14
N GLU A 902 -1.67 32.70 -23.18
CA GLU A 902 -2.68 33.71 -22.85
C GLU A 902 -3.72 33.11 -21.89
N ALA A 903 -4.52 33.97 -21.27
CA ALA A 903 -5.63 33.55 -20.43
C ALA A 903 -6.60 32.67 -21.23
N VAL A 904 -6.88 31.48 -20.73
CA VAL A 904 -7.96 30.64 -21.28
C VAL A 904 -9.29 31.27 -20.85
N PRO A 905 -10.22 31.58 -21.77
CA PRO A 905 -11.53 32.12 -21.39
C PRO A 905 -12.21 31.18 -20.40
N LYS A 906 -12.62 31.69 -19.23
CA LYS A 906 -13.41 30.89 -18.28
C LYS A 906 -14.65 30.37 -19.00
N ARG A 907 -14.88 29.06 -18.97
CA ARG A 907 -16.12 28.45 -19.46
C ARG A 907 -17.29 29.06 -18.69
N ALA A 908 -18.34 29.49 -19.40
CA ALA A 908 -19.56 29.91 -18.74
C ALA A 908 -20.17 28.70 -18.00
N PRO A 909 -20.64 28.87 -16.75
CA PRO A 909 -21.27 27.79 -16.01
C PRO A 909 -22.48 27.28 -16.78
N THR A 910 -22.78 26.01 -16.61
CA THR A 910 -23.97 25.37 -17.18
C THR A 910 -25.17 25.60 -16.27
N LEU A 911 -26.39 25.53 -16.82
CA LEU A 911 -27.61 25.68 -16.04
C LEU A 911 -27.70 24.62 -14.92
N GLY A 912 -27.17 23.42 -15.17
CA GLY A 912 -27.13 22.35 -14.18
C GLY A 912 -26.16 22.63 -13.04
N GLU A 913 -24.96 23.14 -13.34
CA GLU A 913 -24.02 23.61 -12.31
C GLU A 913 -24.66 24.71 -11.46
N ILE A 914 -25.32 25.71 -12.08
CA ILE A 914 -26.01 26.77 -11.33
C ILE A 914 -27.15 26.23 -10.46
N VAL A 915 -27.98 25.31 -10.97
CA VAL A 915 -29.08 24.69 -10.19
C VAL A 915 -28.53 23.89 -9.01
N ASN A 916 -27.45 23.13 -9.21
CA ASN A 916 -26.83 22.28 -8.21
C ASN A 916 -26.11 23.10 -7.11
N ASP A 917 -25.32 24.09 -7.49
CA ASP A 917 -24.57 24.96 -6.56
C ASP A 917 -25.50 25.73 -5.62
N ASN A 918 -26.78 25.88 -6.00
CA ASN A 918 -27.79 26.57 -5.20
C ASN A 918 -28.77 25.61 -4.49
N GLY A 919 -28.56 24.28 -4.56
CA GLY A 919 -29.37 23.27 -3.86
C GLY A 919 -30.78 23.06 -4.46
N TRP A 920 -30.95 23.31 -5.76
CA TRP A 920 -32.22 23.28 -6.47
C TRP A 920 -32.42 22.05 -7.37
N GLU A 921 -31.60 21.03 -7.20
CA GLU A 921 -31.67 19.75 -7.92
C GLU A 921 -33.01 19.03 -7.71
N ASN A 922 -33.64 19.26 -6.55
CA ASN A 922 -34.98 18.80 -6.20
C ASN A 922 -36.10 19.44 -7.04
N LEU A 923 -35.80 20.22 -8.08
CA LEU A 923 -36.81 20.69 -9.04
C LEU A 923 -37.07 19.66 -10.15
N LEU A 924 -36.11 18.78 -10.43
CA LEU A 924 -36.17 17.84 -11.54
C LEU A 924 -37.12 16.68 -11.21
N GLY A 925 -37.95 16.28 -12.17
CA GLY A 925 -38.93 15.19 -12.01
C GLY A 925 -40.37 15.58 -12.31
N ASP A 926 -41.29 14.68 -11.96
CA ASP A 926 -42.73 14.82 -12.18
C ASP A 926 -43.45 15.29 -10.91
N TRP A 927 -44.09 16.45 -10.99
CA TRP A 927 -44.86 17.07 -9.91
C TRP A 927 -46.34 16.98 -10.23
N ILE A 928 -47.10 16.36 -9.32
CA ILE A 928 -48.55 16.20 -9.47
C ILE A 928 -49.28 17.09 -8.46
N ASP A 929 -50.23 17.89 -8.93
CA ASP A 929 -51.13 18.60 -8.03
C ASP A 929 -52.10 17.60 -7.36
N VAL A 930 -51.93 17.47 -6.04
CA VAL A 930 -52.74 16.60 -5.18
C VAL A 930 -54.22 17.00 -5.22
N SER A 931 -54.53 18.29 -5.34
CA SER A 931 -55.91 18.80 -5.35
C SER A 931 -56.67 18.38 -6.61
N THR A 932 -55.96 18.21 -7.73
CA THR A 932 -56.53 17.78 -9.01
C THR A 932 -56.35 16.28 -9.27
N ARG A 933 -55.78 15.53 -8.31
CA ARG A 933 -55.53 14.08 -8.43
C ARG A 933 -54.80 13.68 -9.74
N GLY A 934 -53.83 14.47 -10.20
CA GLY A 934 -53.09 14.18 -11.44
C GLY A 934 -53.63 14.82 -12.72
N GLU A 935 -54.72 15.59 -12.69
CA GLU A 935 -55.16 16.33 -13.89
C GLU A 935 -54.23 17.49 -14.28
N PHE A 936 -53.45 18.02 -13.33
CA PHE A 936 -52.36 18.96 -13.56
C PHE A 936 -51.03 18.30 -13.15
N GLN A 937 -50.10 18.22 -14.11
CA GLN A 937 -48.75 17.70 -13.91
C GLN A 937 -47.73 18.68 -14.48
N VAL A 938 -46.65 18.92 -13.73
CA VAL A 938 -45.46 19.64 -14.19
C VAL A 938 -44.31 18.66 -14.27
N SER A 939 -43.62 18.59 -15.40
CA SER A 939 -42.39 17.81 -15.53
C SER A 939 -41.22 18.72 -15.84
N LEU A 940 -40.13 18.58 -15.09
CA LEU A 940 -38.90 19.32 -15.27
C LEU A 940 -37.79 18.32 -15.63
N ASN A 941 -37.33 18.35 -16.87
CA ASN A 941 -36.41 17.37 -17.42
C ASN A 941 -35.32 18.02 -18.26
N TRP A 942 -34.08 17.57 -18.14
CA TRP A 942 -33.02 18.04 -19.01
C TRP A 942 -33.26 17.60 -20.45
N LYS A 943 -33.34 18.57 -21.37
CA LYS A 943 -33.33 18.30 -22.81
C LYS A 943 -31.92 18.14 -23.34
N ILE A 944 -31.03 18.99 -22.85
CA ILE A 944 -29.58 18.84 -22.99
C ILE A 944 -29.04 18.91 -21.57
N LYS A 945 -28.39 17.83 -21.12
CA LYS A 945 -27.93 17.69 -19.74
C LYS A 945 -27.14 18.94 -19.32
N ASN A 946 -27.55 19.53 -18.20
CA ASN A 946 -27.01 20.74 -17.60
C ASN A 946 -27.11 22.03 -18.45
N GLN A 947 -27.58 22.03 -19.69
CA GLN A 947 -27.58 23.25 -20.52
C GLN A 947 -28.98 23.76 -20.90
N LEU A 948 -29.96 22.86 -20.97
CA LEU A 948 -31.31 23.16 -21.41
C LEU A 948 -32.29 22.35 -20.60
N LEU A 949 -33.02 23.02 -19.70
CA LEU A 949 -34.08 22.42 -18.89
C LEU A 949 -35.41 22.57 -19.64
N GLU A 950 -36.04 21.46 -19.99
CA GLU A 950 -37.40 21.42 -20.52
C GLU A 950 -38.38 21.37 -19.35
N MET A 951 -39.36 22.26 -19.39
CA MET A 951 -40.48 22.30 -18.45
C MET A 951 -41.75 22.04 -19.22
N SER A 952 -42.50 21.00 -18.86
CA SER A 952 -43.77 20.67 -19.48
C SER A 952 -44.91 20.73 -18.48
N PHE A 953 -46.08 21.21 -18.93
CA PHE A 953 -47.31 21.22 -18.14
C PHE A 953 -48.37 20.43 -18.88
N THR A 954 -48.93 19.40 -18.24
CA THR A 954 -50.04 18.60 -18.79
C THR A 954 -51.34 18.98 -18.10
N GLN A 955 -52.34 19.38 -18.89
CA GLN A 955 -53.70 19.75 -18.47
C GLN A 955 -54.73 19.20 -19.47
N GLN A 956 -56.03 19.22 -19.15
CA GLN A 956 -57.12 18.73 -20.03
C GLN A 956 -57.14 19.35 -21.45
N ALA A 957 -56.51 20.50 -21.67
CA ALA A 957 -56.44 21.22 -22.95
C ALA A 957 -55.22 20.88 -23.83
N GLY A 958 -54.29 20.03 -23.37
CA GLY A 958 -53.05 19.65 -24.07
C GLY A 958 -51.77 20.07 -23.34
N ALA A 959 -50.62 19.55 -23.78
CA ALA A 959 -49.33 19.80 -23.14
C ALA A 959 -48.73 21.16 -23.56
N THR A 960 -48.31 21.96 -22.58
CA THR A 960 -47.50 23.17 -22.77
C THR A 960 -46.03 22.80 -22.61
N ILE A 961 -45.14 23.32 -23.44
CA ILE A 961 -43.70 23.06 -23.37
C ILE A 961 -42.96 24.40 -23.27
N ALA A 962 -42.00 24.44 -22.37
CA ALA A 962 -41.08 25.54 -22.19
C ALA A 962 -39.64 25.03 -22.08
N SER A 963 -38.71 25.89 -22.45
CA SER A 963 -37.28 25.66 -22.32
C SER A 963 -36.64 26.77 -21.50
N ILE A 964 -35.74 26.38 -20.62
CA ILE A 964 -34.90 27.26 -19.81
C ILE A 964 -33.44 26.99 -20.18
N ASN A 965 -32.69 28.02 -20.54
CA ASN A 965 -31.30 27.92 -20.97
C ASN A 965 -30.49 29.13 -20.57
N ILE A 966 -29.17 29.04 -20.66
CA ILE A 966 -28.28 30.18 -20.46
C ILE A 966 -28.11 30.90 -21.80
N ASP A 967 -28.26 32.22 -21.80
CA ASP A 967 -27.83 33.08 -22.90
C ASP A 967 -26.29 33.17 -22.88
N PRO A 968 -25.60 32.65 -23.92
CA PRO A 968 -24.15 32.59 -23.94
C PRO A 968 -23.47 33.97 -24.01
N SER A 969 -24.21 35.03 -24.33
CA SER A 969 -23.67 36.39 -24.45
C SER A 969 -23.80 37.22 -23.17
N SER A 970 -24.89 37.02 -22.42
CA SER A 970 -25.21 37.79 -21.22
C SER A 970 -25.02 37.00 -19.92
N GLY A 971 -24.99 35.66 -19.99
CA GLY A 971 -24.99 34.77 -18.82
C GLY A 971 -26.37 34.68 -18.14
N GLU A 972 -27.40 35.36 -18.66
CA GLU A 972 -28.74 35.30 -18.09
C GLU A 972 -29.40 33.94 -18.36
N ILE A 973 -30.19 33.48 -17.39
CA ILE A 973 -30.96 32.24 -17.56
C ILE A 973 -32.32 32.60 -18.15
N VAL A 974 -32.49 32.37 -19.44
CA VAL A 974 -33.67 32.75 -20.19
C VAL A 974 -34.68 31.61 -20.24
N HIS A 975 -35.96 31.96 -20.33
CA HIS A 975 -37.08 31.05 -20.42
C HIS A 975 -37.94 31.44 -21.62
N PHE A 976 -38.31 30.45 -22.42
CA PHE A 976 -39.26 30.56 -23.51
C PHE A 976 -40.28 29.42 -23.43
N GLY A 977 -41.57 29.71 -23.49
CA GLY A 977 -42.63 28.70 -23.46
C GLY A 977 -43.81 29.06 -24.34
N ILE A 978 -44.47 28.03 -24.90
CA ILE A 978 -45.67 28.17 -25.75
C ILE A 978 -46.69 27.09 -25.39
N ASN A 979 -47.98 27.43 -25.39
CA ASN A 979 -49.06 26.46 -25.23
C ASN A 979 -49.75 26.11 -26.57
N PRO A 980 -50.58 25.05 -26.64
CA PRO A 980 -51.26 24.62 -27.87
C PRO A 980 -52.24 25.65 -28.47
N LEU A 981 -52.64 26.66 -27.69
CA LEU A 981 -53.58 27.71 -28.11
C LEU A 981 -52.86 28.95 -28.67
N GLY A 982 -51.51 28.96 -28.69
CA GLY A 982 -50.72 30.06 -29.23
C GLY A 982 -50.34 31.16 -28.22
N ALA A 983 -50.59 30.94 -26.92
CA ALA A 983 -50.06 31.82 -25.88
C ALA A 983 -48.56 31.56 -25.67
N SER A 984 -47.78 32.60 -25.38
CA SER A 984 -46.34 32.51 -25.15
C SER A 984 -45.90 33.20 -23.87
N ILE A 985 -44.80 32.73 -23.30
CA ILE A 985 -44.16 33.31 -22.12
C ILE A 985 -42.66 33.42 -22.36
N THR A 986 -42.07 34.56 -22.00
CA THR A 986 -40.63 34.81 -22.11
C THR A 986 -40.12 35.56 -20.89
N GLY A 987 -38.92 35.29 -20.43
CA GLY A 987 -38.34 36.02 -19.29
C GLY A 987 -37.04 35.41 -18.81
N THR A 988 -36.66 35.76 -17.58
CA THR A 988 -35.42 35.29 -16.96
C THR A 988 -35.69 34.61 -15.63
N TRP A 989 -34.84 33.65 -15.28
CA TRP A 989 -34.80 32.98 -14.00
C TRP A 989 -33.61 33.45 -13.17
N ASN A 990 -33.83 33.57 -11.86
CA ASN A 990 -32.78 33.72 -10.87
C ASN A 990 -32.85 32.55 -9.87
N PHE A 991 -31.87 31.65 -9.96
CA PHE A 991 -31.75 30.47 -9.10
C PHE A 991 -30.98 30.74 -7.79
N ALA A 992 -30.33 31.91 -7.66
CA ALA A 992 -29.53 32.27 -6.49
C ALA A 992 -30.36 32.84 -5.32
N ILE A 993 -31.69 32.86 -5.45
CA ILE A 993 -32.56 33.39 -4.42
C ILE A 993 -32.79 32.32 -3.35
N LYS A 994 -32.46 32.64 -2.10
CA LYS A 994 -32.58 31.74 -0.93
C LYS A 994 -33.97 31.12 -0.74
N GLU A 995 -35.03 31.82 -1.14
CA GLU A 995 -36.40 31.33 -1.02
C GLU A 995 -36.82 30.38 -2.16
N GLY A 996 -36.10 30.35 -3.29
CA GLY A 996 -36.67 29.84 -4.52
C GLY A 996 -36.03 30.31 -5.83
N PRO A 997 -36.04 29.52 -6.92
CA PRO A 997 -35.89 30.05 -8.26
C PRO A 997 -37.07 30.97 -8.54
N ARG A 998 -36.72 32.18 -8.97
CA ARG A 998 -37.70 33.18 -9.34
C ARG A 998 -37.66 33.40 -10.84
N PHE A 999 -38.80 33.26 -11.49
CA PHE A 999 -39.03 33.71 -12.84
C PHE A 999 -39.62 35.11 -12.84
N ASP A 1000 -39.05 36.00 -13.63
CA ASP A 1000 -39.63 37.30 -13.96
C ASP A 1000 -39.71 37.43 -15.49
N GLY A 1001 -40.93 37.62 -16.02
CA GLY A 1001 -41.13 37.66 -17.45
C GLY A 1001 -42.45 38.25 -17.92
N LYS A 1002 -42.68 38.14 -19.22
CA LYS A 1002 -43.86 38.63 -19.93
C LYS A 1002 -44.59 37.48 -20.59
N PHE A 1003 -45.91 37.59 -20.64
CA PHE A 1003 -46.76 36.67 -21.38
C PHE A 1003 -47.58 37.39 -22.45
N LEU A 1004 -47.95 36.65 -23.50
CA LEU A 1004 -48.89 37.02 -24.53
C LEU A 1004 -49.96 35.93 -24.60
N SER A 1005 -51.24 36.27 -24.35
CA SER A 1005 -52.35 35.32 -24.44
C SER A 1005 -52.69 35.00 -25.91
N ALA A 1006 -53.45 33.91 -26.13
CA ALA A 1006 -53.92 33.52 -27.46
C ALA A 1006 -54.80 34.61 -28.14
N GLU A 1007 -55.46 35.45 -27.33
CA GLU A 1007 -56.30 36.56 -27.76
C GLU A 1007 -55.55 37.89 -27.90
N GLY A 1008 -54.21 37.88 -27.73
CA GLY A 1008 -53.36 39.06 -27.91
C GLY A 1008 -53.23 39.96 -26.68
N ALA A 1009 -53.58 39.49 -25.48
CA ALA A 1009 -53.38 40.25 -24.24
C ALA A 1009 -51.95 40.08 -23.73
N GLU A 1010 -51.24 41.18 -23.46
CA GLU A 1010 -49.88 41.19 -22.93
C GLU A 1010 -49.86 41.56 -21.44
N GLY A 1011 -48.94 40.97 -20.68
CA GLY A 1011 -48.74 41.30 -19.26
C GLY A 1011 -47.41 40.81 -18.71
N GLU A 1012 -47.10 41.25 -17.50
CA GLU A 1012 -45.93 40.79 -16.73
C GLU A 1012 -46.34 39.74 -15.69
N LEU A 1013 -45.44 38.80 -15.43
CA LEU A 1013 -45.65 37.65 -14.57
C LEU A 1013 -44.36 37.36 -13.80
N SER A 1014 -44.51 37.25 -12.48
CA SER A 1014 -43.44 36.82 -11.59
C SER A 1014 -43.90 35.58 -10.84
N ILE A 1015 -43.11 34.51 -10.94
CA ILE A 1015 -43.37 33.21 -10.31
C ILE A 1015 -42.17 32.84 -9.46
N GLN A 1016 -42.41 32.58 -8.19
CA GLN A 1016 -41.41 32.11 -7.25
C GLN A 1016 -41.73 30.65 -6.88
N MET A 1017 -40.79 29.75 -7.16
CA MET A 1017 -40.90 28.33 -6.82
C MET A 1017 -40.24 28.07 -5.47
N VAL A 1018 -40.96 27.50 -4.50
CA VAL A 1018 -40.50 27.33 -3.11
C VAL A 1018 -40.73 25.88 -2.67
N PRO A 1019 -39.69 25.02 -2.59
CA PRO A 1019 -39.77 23.66 -2.11
C PRO A 1019 -40.16 23.69 -0.64
N GLN A 1020 -40.84 22.64 -0.24
CA GLN A 1020 -41.32 22.41 1.11
C GLN A 1020 -40.84 21.02 1.54
N GLU A 1021 -40.91 20.76 2.84
CA GLU A 1021 -40.72 19.41 3.38
C GLU A 1021 -41.75 18.43 2.79
N ASN A 1022 -41.36 17.16 2.64
CA ASN A 1022 -42.16 16.06 2.08
C ASN A 1022 -42.49 16.17 0.58
N ASP A 1023 -41.48 16.44 -0.25
CA ASP A 1023 -41.57 16.42 -1.73
C ASP A 1023 -42.68 17.32 -2.31
N ALA A 1024 -42.90 18.48 -1.70
CA ALA A 1024 -43.91 19.45 -2.13
C ALA A 1024 -43.27 20.73 -2.67
N LEU A 1025 -43.88 21.33 -3.70
CA LEU A 1025 -43.42 22.56 -4.33
C LEU A 1025 -44.51 23.64 -4.34
N LEU A 1026 -44.26 24.75 -3.66
CA LEU A 1026 -45.17 25.89 -3.58
C LEU A 1026 -44.84 26.93 -4.66
N PHE A 1027 -45.83 27.26 -5.49
CA PHE A 1027 -45.73 28.35 -6.48
C PHE A 1027 -46.36 29.64 -5.90
N LYS A 1028 -45.53 30.66 -5.65
CA LYS A 1028 -46.01 32.01 -5.32
C LYS A 1028 -46.05 32.85 -6.59
N ILE A 1029 -47.23 33.35 -6.95
CA ILE A 1029 -47.42 34.18 -8.15
C ILE A 1029 -47.73 35.62 -7.70
N ALA A 1030 -46.99 36.61 -8.20
CA ALA A 1030 -47.23 38.01 -7.87
C ALA A 1030 -48.58 38.50 -8.42
N GLN A 1031 -49.30 39.30 -7.64
CA GLN A 1031 -50.72 39.63 -7.83
C GLN A 1031 -51.04 40.56 -9.02
N SER A 1032 -50.04 41.03 -9.78
CA SER A 1032 -50.28 41.85 -10.98
C SER A 1032 -50.80 40.98 -12.12
N ASN A 1033 -52.11 41.09 -12.40
CA ASN A 1033 -52.87 40.49 -13.53
C ASN A 1033 -53.30 39.01 -13.46
N ILE A 1034 -53.50 38.42 -12.26
CA ILE A 1034 -54.10 37.07 -12.11
C ILE A 1034 -55.47 36.92 -12.83
N SER A 1035 -56.22 38.01 -13.02
CA SER A 1035 -57.50 37.98 -13.74
C SER A 1035 -57.37 37.74 -15.26
N MET A 1036 -56.19 37.95 -15.86
CA MET A 1036 -55.94 37.63 -17.27
C MET A 1036 -55.36 36.22 -17.49
N ILE A 1037 -54.76 35.62 -16.46
CA ILE A 1037 -54.10 34.30 -16.54
C ILE A 1037 -55.11 33.14 -16.34
N ARG A 1038 -56.29 33.41 -15.77
CA ARG A 1038 -57.32 32.40 -15.45
C ARG A 1038 -58.29 32.05 -16.60
N LYS A 1039 -58.07 32.53 -17.83
CA LYS A 1039 -58.90 32.19 -18.99
C LYS A 1039 -58.10 31.46 -20.05
#